data_AF-A0A2N6LHN4-F1
#
_entry.id   AF-A0A2N6LHN4-F1
#
_cell.length_a   1.000
_cell.length_b   1.000
_cell.length_c   1.000
_cell.angle_alpha   90.00
_cell.angle_beta   90.00
_cell.angle_gamma   90.00
#
_symmetry.space_group_name_H-M   'P 1'
#
loop_
_entity.id
_entity.type
_entity.pdbx_description
1 polymer ?
#
loop_
_entity_poly.entity_id
_entity_poly.type
_entity_poly.pdbx_seq_one_letter_code
_entity_poly.pdbx_strand_id
1 'polypeptide(L)'
;MDTTGRYQHLTYTDWTVRETQLEPEQFRYRETVFTIGNGYLGTRGSFEEGYSHALPATFIHGVYDEVPIVYTELANCPDWLPFTITIDGDRFRLEKGEILSYERILDLRRGILNRSVRWRSPNGKIIDIHFERFVSLADEHILVLRCQLTPVDFAGAIEIQASINGYPENQGFNHWEWLDQGKTEAGVWLNLRTRSSRIQLGMAAGIRILGVDASLQVTSPPGYPTLSASFLASPGQTVTVDKFVTVFTSQHQENPVTAACDKLAQLPDYSLLLTAHTQAWEEVWQKSDIVIEGDVTAQLAVRYNLFQLLIAAPRNNDKVSIPAKTLSGFGYRGHIFWDTEIFILPFFIYTQPELARNLLTYRYHTLPGARRKAVHYGYKGAMYAWESADSGDEVTPRWLPPNDPYGEDIRIWCRDREIHISADVAYAIWYYWQATNDDEWMRDYGAEIILDTAVFWGSRVEYNTKHERYEIRDVIGADEYHEFVHNNAFTNRLVQWHLEKALYIYDWLDKNFPDKATELKDKLQLSAGRRSRWSDIITNIWIPHDESTGLIEQFEGFFQLQDINLEDYEPRTKSIQAILGIEEGNKRQVLKQPDVLMLLYLMRQSQEFPYNPHTLQANWDYYAPRTDISYGSSLGPAIHAILASDLGKTAEAYERFMQAALVDLEDVRGNAHEGIHGASAGGIWQAVVLGFGGIQMGDSEPIAHPHLPAGWTRLKFKLMWRGKWHEFDLGTGDKKIRGQGGQGRQGGQGGWLTTNNQQPTTNHQPSTIMSPDIRGFIFDLDGVLTDTAEYHYLAWQKLADEEGLPFSREANEALRGVSRRESLLYIVGDRKYSEAQLQEMMDRKNRYYVESIQNISPQDLLPGVVTLLDELKQAGIKIALGSASKNARTVIEKLGIANRIDAIADGYSVQRPKPAPDLFLYAANQLGLEPAQSVVVEDAEAGIEAALAGGMWAIGLGPASRVGAAHIVLPSLAGVHWSDLHAKLNELVIGNRG
;
A
#
# COMPACT_ATOMS: atom_id res chain seq x y z
N MET A 1 30.02 -12.60 -18.27
CA MET A 1 30.46 -11.21 -18.08
C MET A 1 31.53 -11.19 -17.02
N ASP A 2 32.62 -10.46 -17.26
CA ASP A 2 33.73 -10.29 -16.31
C ASP A 2 33.27 -9.33 -15.20
N THR A 3 32.80 -9.90 -14.07
CA THR A 3 32.20 -9.18 -12.92
C THR A 3 33.22 -8.73 -11.87
N THR A 4 34.52 -8.83 -12.16
CA THR A 4 35.59 -8.69 -11.15
C THR A 4 35.94 -7.23 -10.75
N GLY A 5 34.97 -6.31 -10.65
CA GLY A 5 35.32 -4.91 -10.37
C GLY A 5 34.27 -3.97 -9.80
N ARG A 6 33.09 -4.42 -9.37
CA ARG A 6 32.07 -3.54 -8.78
C ARG A 6 31.74 -3.95 -7.33
N TYR A 7 32.24 -3.14 -6.39
CA TYR A 7 31.72 -2.89 -5.03
C TYR A 7 31.56 -4.05 -4.02
N GLN A 8 32.52 -4.98 -3.92
CA GLN A 8 32.48 -6.00 -2.85
C GLN A 8 33.11 -5.51 -1.53
N HIS A 9 32.32 -4.84 -0.69
CA HIS A 9 32.75 -4.43 0.66
C HIS A 9 31.93 -5.07 1.79
N LEU A 10 30.87 -5.83 1.48
CA LEU A 10 30.29 -6.75 2.45
C LEU A 10 31.06 -8.06 2.46
N THR A 11 31.30 -8.57 3.66
CA THR A 11 31.78 -9.93 3.84
C THR A 11 30.69 -10.78 4.47
N TYR A 12 30.58 -12.00 3.96
CA TYR A 12 29.52 -12.93 4.25
C TYR A 12 30.09 -14.12 5.03
N THR A 13 29.45 -14.46 6.14
CA THR A 13 29.66 -15.75 6.81
C THR A 13 28.34 -16.53 6.83
N ASP A 14 28.29 -17.66 7.54
CA ASP A 14 27.08 -18.51 7.62
C ASP A 14 25.83 -17.76 8.12
N TRP A 15 26.00 -16.81 9.04
CA TRP A 15 24.89 -16.10 9.72
C TRP A 15 25.07 -14.58 9.81
N THR A 16 26.18 -14.04 9.30
CA THR A 16 26.49 -12.62 9.47
C THR A 16 26.75 -11.89 8.17
N VAL A 17 26.18 -10.68 8.09
CA VAL A 17 26.52 -9.66 7.09
C VAL A 17 27.45 -8.67 7.78
N ARG A 18 28.67 -8.50 7.26
CA ARG A 18 29.68 -7.61 7.86
C ARG A 18 30.09 -6.51 6.89
N GLU A 19 30.14 -5.28 7.38
CA GLU A 19 30.66 -4.10 6.70
C GLU A 19 31.88 -3.59 7.48
N THR A 20 33.05 -3.58 6.87
CA THR A 20 34.31 -3.20 7.53
C THR A 20 34.86 -1.84 7.06
N GLN A 21 34.17 -1.19 6.13
CA GLN A 21 34.57 0.09 5.54
C GLN A 21 33.34 1.00 5.39
N LEU A 22 33.56 2.30 5.56
CA LEU A 22 32.53 3.31 5.40
C LEU A 22 32.55 3.87 3.98
N GLU A 23 31.42 3.76 3.28
CA GLU A 23 31.22 4.34 1.96
C GLU A 23 30.02 5.29 1.98
N PRO A 24 30.24 6.61 2.12
CA PRO A 24 29.15 7.58 2.30
C PRO A 24 28.08 7.54 1.20
N GLU A 25 28.47 7.24 -0.05
CA GLU A 25 27.55 7.14 -1.18
C GLU A 25 26.56 5.97 -1.05
N GLN A 26 26.90 4.94 -0.27
CA GLN A 26 26.07 3.74 -0.08
C GLN A 26 25.27 3.76 1.23
N PHE A 27 25.46 4.76 2.10
CA PHE A 27 24.87 4.76 3.44
C PHE A 27 23.36 4.51 3.45
N ARG A 28 22.59 5.09 2.53
CA ARG A 28 21.13 4.90 2.48
C ARG A 28 20.70 3.48 2.12
N TYR A 29 21.41 2.81 1.21
CA TYR A 29 21.14 1.41 0.91
C TYR A 29 21.60 0.52 2.08
N ARG A 30 22.75 0.86 2.70
CA ARG A 30 23.24 0.13 3.87
C ARG A 30 22.30 0.23 5.07
N GLU A 31 21.65 1.37 5.28
CA GLU A 31 20.57 1.50 6.26
C GLU A 31 19.45 0.47 6.02
N THR A 32 19.08 0.21 4.77
CA THR A 32 18.12 -0.86 4.43
C THR A 32 18.70 -2.23 4.78
N VAL A 33 19.93 -2.54 4.36
CA VAL A 33 20.56 -3.86 4.57
C VAL A 33 20.61 -4.26 6.04
N PHE A 34 20.90 -3.29 6.90
CA PHE A 34 21.06 -3.48 8.34
C PHE A 34 19.76 -3.24 9.13
N THR A 35 18.59 -3.29 8.46
CA THR A 35 17.28 -3.20 9.13
C THR A 35 17.07 -4.37 10.08
N ILE A 36 16.52 -4.07 11.26
CA ILE A 36 16.10 -5.06 12.27
C ILE A 36 14.65 -4.79 12.68
N GLY A 37 13.96 -5.80 13.22
CA GLY A 37 12.54 -5.70 13.59
C GLY A 37 12.04 -6.97 14.28
N ASN A 38 10.74 -7.01 14.55
CA ASN A 38 10.13 -8.10 15.35
C ASN A 38 8.70 -8.50 14.93
N GLY A 39 8.22 -7.99 13.81
CA GLY A 39 6.85 -8.23 13.32
C GLY A 39 5.81 -7.22 13.81
N TYR A 40 6.12 -6.40 14.80
CA TYR A 40 5.32 -5.23 15.16
C TYR A 40 5.88 -3.96 14.51
N LEU A 41 7.21 -3.83 14.54
CA LEU A 41 7.94 -2.71 13.96
C LEU A 41 9.22 -3.16 13.24
N GLY A 42 9.66 -2.33 12.30
CA GLY A 42 10.98 -2.39 11.67
C GLY A 42 11.71 -1.06 11.83
N THR A 43 13.02 -1.11 12.07
CA THR A 43 13.86 0.08 12.22
C THR A 43 15.14 -0.07 11.40
N ARG A 44 15.44 0.96 10.60
CA ARG A 44 16.57 0.97 9.67
C ARG A 44 17.91 0.90 10.41
N GLY A 45 18.92 0.40 9.71
CA GLY A 45 20.30 0.27 10.17
C GLY A 45 21.09 1.58 10.34
N SER A 46 20.42 2.72 10.54
CA SER A 46 21.05 4.04 10.70
C SER A 46 21.93 4.13 11.94
N PHE A 47 22.91 5.03 11.94
CA PHE A 47 23.88 5.18 13.04
C PHE A 47 23.31 5.96 14.23
N GLU A 48 23.66 5.54 15.44
CA GLU A 48 23.15 6.08 16.70
C GLU A 48 23.45 7.58 16.88
N GLU A 49 24.62 8.05 16.43
CA GLU A 49 25.06 9.44 16.49
C GLU A 49 24.50 10.34 15.37
N GLY A 50 23.91 9.70 14.34
CA GLY A 50 23.47 10.34 13.10
C GLY A 50 24.62 10.80 12.18
N TYR A 51 24.29 11.09 10.92
CA TYR A 51 25.22 11.62 9.91
C TYR A 51 24.48 12.46 8.87
N SER A 52 25.21 13.19 8.02
CA SER A 52 24.61 14.05 7.01
C SER A 52 23.81 13.23 5.99
N HIS A 53 22.56 13.61 5.71
CA HIS A 53 21.65 12.91 4.79
C HIS A 53 21.19 11.50 5.21
N ALA A 54 21.38 11.13 6.48
CA ALA A 54 20.76 9.93 7.05
C ALA A 54 19.25 9.95 6.86
N LEU A 55 18.65 8.77 6.65
CA LEU A 55 17.21 8.58 6.58
C LEU A 55 16.80 7.53 7.62
N PRO A 56 16.95 7.85 8.92
CA PRO A 56 16.46 6.96 9.97
C PRO A 56 14.94 6.82 9.82
N ALA A 57 14.49 5.58 9.80
CA ALA A 57 13.07 5.29 9.81
C ALA A 57 12.75 4.14 10.75
N THR A 58 11.63 4.31 11.45
CA THR A 58 10.99 3.24 12.21
C THR A 58 9.54 3.19 11.78
N PHE A 59 9.09 2.04 11.29
CA PHE A 59 7.70 1.84 10.87
C PHE A 59 7.03 0.83 11.78
N ILE A 60 5.80 1.14 12.20
CA ILE A 60 4.92 0.24 12.96
C ILE A 60 3.75 -0.11 12.04
N HIS A 61 3.40 -1.39 11.98
CA HIS A 61 2.24 -1.84 11.21
C HIS A 61 0.96 -1.06 11.54
N GLY A 62 0.18 -0.71 10.50
CA GLY A 62 -1.11 -0.04 10.65
C GLY A 62 -1.06 1.44 11.06
N VAL A 63 0.13 2.02 11.32
CA VAL A 63 0.26 3.47 11.58
C VAL A 63 0.32 4.22 10.25
N TYR A 64 -0.77 4.16 9.49
CA TYR A 64 -0.95 4.96 8.29
C TYR A 64 -1.45 6.36 8.63
N ASP A 65 -1.06 7.34 7.84
CA ASP A 65 -1.58 8.69 7.92
C ASP A 65 -1.61 9.34 6.53
N GLU A 66 -2.41 10.39 6.40
CA GLU A 66 -2.53 11.20 5.19
C GLU A 66 -2.15 12.64 5.51
N VAL A 67 -1.41 13.30 4.62
CA VAL A 67 -1.15 14.74 4.70
C VAL A 67 -1.65 15.41 3.42
N PRO A 68 -2.08 16.69 3.41
CA PRO A 68 -2.80 17.28 2.28
C PRO A 68 -2.09 17.27 0.91
N ILE A 69 -0.80 16.98 0.88
CA ILE A 69 0.04 16.92 -0.34
C ILE A 69 0.35 15.46 -0.75
N VAL A 70 0.15 14.50 0.15
CA VAL A 70 0.53 13.09 -0.04
C VAL A 70 -0.66 12.17 0.21
N TYR A 71 -0.67 11.05 -0.50
CA TYR A 71 -1.61 9.97 -0.31
C TYR A 71 -1.36 9.27 1.03
N THR A 72 -2.21 8.32 1.40
CA THR A 72 -2.00 7.44 2.56
C THR A 72 -0.61 6.81 2.50
N GLU A 73 0.13 6.79 3.62
CA GLU A 73 1.42 6.12 3.74
C GLU A 73 1.72 5.74 5.20
N LEU A 74 2.61 4.78 5.44
CA LEU A 74 3.09 4.50 6.80
C LEU A 74 3.87 5.70 7.34
N ALA A 75 3.44 6.23 8.47
CA ALA A 75 4.12 7.33 9.14
C ALA A 75 5.44 6.85 9.75
N ASN A 76 6.55 7.52 9.42
CA ASN A 76 7.83 7.31 10.09
C ASN A 76 7.69 7.68 11.57
N CYS A 77 7.82 6.70 12.46
CA CYS A 77 7.64 6.89 13.89
C CYS A 77 8.82 7.68 14.50
N PRO A 78 8.62 8.33 15.67
CA PRO A 78 9.69 9.04 16.35
C PRO A 78 10.95 8.18 16.49
N ASP A 79 12.10 8.80 16.21
CA ASP A 79 13.36 8.11 16.16
C ASP A 79 13.89 7.86 17.58
N TRP A 80 13.99 6.58 17.92
CA TRP A 80 14.40 6.08 19.22
C TRP A 80 15.92 5.98 19.36
N LEU A 81 16.69 6.08 18.28
CA LEU A 81 18.13 5.86 18.26
C LEU A 81 19.00 6.99 18.83
N PRO A 82 18.66 8.30 18.73
CA PRO A 82 19.61 9.38 18.98
C PRO A 82 20.43 9.17 20.26
N PHE A 83 21.74 9.09 20.07
CA PHE A 83 22.73 8.82 21.09
C PHE A 83 23.99 9.63 20.81
N THR A 84 24.17 10.75 21.54
CA THR A 84 25.35 11.60 21.39
C THR A 84 26.39 11.23 22.43
N ILE A 85 27.65 11.12 22.02
CA ILE A 85 28.81 10.91 22.90
C ILE A 85 29.76 12.11 22.72
N THR A 86 30.13 12.76 23.82
CA THR A 86 31.07 13.88 23.85
C THR A 86 32.22 13.57 24.80
N ILE A 87 33.45 13.74 24.34
CA ILE A 87 34.68 13.39 25.07
C ILE A 87 35.49 14.67 25.27
N ASP A 88 35.55 15.16 26.50
CA ASP A 88 36.19 16.43 26.88
C ASP A 88 35.87 17.59 25.90
N GLY A 89 34.58 17.70 25.51
CA GLY A 89 34.06 18.70 24.58
C GLY A 89 34.06 18.31 23.10
N ASP A 90 34.75 17.23 22.70
CA ASP A 90 34.71 16.71 21.33
C ASP A 90 33.56 15.72 21.14
N ARG A 91 32.55 16.09 20.34
CA ARG A 91 31.46 15.19 19.97
C ARG A 91 31.92 14.14 18.95
N PHE A 92 31.65 12.87 19.22
CA PHE A 92 31.82 11.76 18.27
C PHE A 92 30.91 11.95 17.06
N ARG A 93 31.52 11.97 15.87
CA ARG A 93 30.85 11.93 14.57
C ARG A 93 31.77 11.22 13.58
N LEU A 94 31.21 10.47 12.64
CA LEU A 94 32.01 9.84 11.58
C LEU A 94 32.74 10.87 10.71
N GLU A 95 32.11 12.03 10.48
CA GLU A 95 32.64 13.12 9.64
C GLU A 95 33.65 14.02 10.38
N LYS A 96 33.87 13.83 11.68
CA LYS A 96 34.74 14.69 12.50
C LYS A 96 35.66 13.86 13.39
N GLY A 97 36.97 14.06 13.27
CA GLY A 97 37.99 13.21 13.88
C GLY A 97 38.49 12.17 12.89
N GLU A 98 39.15 11.12 13.38
CA GLU A 98 39.73 10.05 12.54
C GLU A 98 39.21 8.69 12.98
N ILE A 99 38.65 7.92 12.05
CA ILE A 99 38.19 6.55 12.28
C ILE A 99 39.38 5.60 12.06
N LEU A 100 39.90 5.03 13.15
CA LEU A 100 41.06 4.14 13.14
C LEU A 100 40.67 2.69 12.81
N SER A 101 39.47 2.26 13.20
CA SER A 101 38.86 1.00 12.78
C SER A 101 37.35 1.08 12.83
N TYR A 102 36.68 0.37 11.94
CA TYR A 102 35.24 0.33 11.82
C TYR A 102 34.77 -1.08 11.47
N GLU A 103 33.69 -1.52 12.10
CA GLU A 103 32.99 -2.73 11.73
C GLU A 103 31.52 -2.63 12.13
N ARG A 104 30.60 -3.02 11.22
CA ARG A 104 29.18 -3.22 11.50
C ARG A 104 28.78 -4.64 11.10
N ILE A 105 28.05 -5.33 11.97
CA ILE A 105 27.66 -6.73 11.80
C ILE A 105 26.17 -6.88 12.08
N LEU A 106 25.41 -7.40 11.11
CA LEU A 106 24.08 -7.96 11.35
C LEU A 106 24.23 -9.45 11.62
N ASP A 107 23.85 -9.87 12.82
CA ASP A 107 23.72 -11.27 13.18
C ASP A 107 22.28 -11.72 12.91
N LEU A 108 22.08 -12.46 11.81
CA LEU A 108 20.77 -12.94 11.39
C LEU A 108 20.23 -14.03 12.32
N ARG A 109 21.12 -14.79 12.98
CA ARG A 109 20.72 -15.88 13.88
C ARG A 109 20.03 -15.34 15.11
N ARG A 110 20.53 -14.22 15.63
CA ARG A 110 20.04 -13.61 16.87
C ARG A 110 19.26 -12.31 16.65
N GLY A 111 19.22 -11.77 15.43
CA GLY A 111 18.57 -10.49 15.12
C GLY A 111 19.22 -9.28 15.79
N ILE A 112 20.54 -9.29 15.91
CA ILE A 112 21.31 -8.25 16.62
C ILE A 112 22.15 -7.46 15.63
N LEU A 113 22.09 -6.14 15.71
CA LEU A 113 22.98 -5.24 14.98
C LEU A 113 24.09 -4.76 15.90
N ASN A 114 25.33 -5.02 15.51
CA ASN A 114 26.55 -4.61 16.22
C ASN A 114 27.31 -3.58 15.41
N ARG A 115 27.93 -2.61 16.07
CA ARG A 115 28.85 -1.65 15.44
C ARG A 115 30.00 -1.31 16.38
N SER A 116 31.23 -1.51 15.92
CA SER A 116 32.45 -1.23 16.65
C SER A 116 33.24 -0.15 15.93
N VAL A 117 33.63 0.89 16.66
CA VAL A 117 34.37 2.04 16.12
C VAL A 117 35.53 2.37 17.06
N ARG A 118 36.74 2.40 16.53
CA ARG A 118 37.87 3.06 17.20
C ARG A 118 38.01 4.45 16.62
N TRP A 119 37.79 5.46 17.44
CA TRP A 119 37.78 6.86 17.02
C TRP A 119 38.88 7.64 17.73
N ARG A 120 39.58 8.47 16.96
CA ARG A 120 40.48 9.51 17.47
C ARG A 120 39.77 10.86 17.36
N SER A 121 39.57 11.52 18.49
CA SER A 121 38.95 12.84 18.55
C SER A 121 39.82 13.91 17.85
N PRO A 122 39.24 15.06 17.47
CA PRO A 122 40.01 16.20 16.96
C PRO A 122 41.17 16.64 17.87
N ASN A 123 41.01 16.52 19.20
CA ASN A 123 42.07 16.80 20.16
C ASN A 123 43.01 15.59 20.43
N GLY A 124 42.94 14.54 19.62
CA GLY A 124 43.89 13.41 19.61
C GLY A 124 43.58 12.26 20.56
N LYS A 125 42.45 12.26 21.26
CA LYS A 125 42.07 11.22 22.24
C LYS A 125 41.51 9.99 21.55
N ILE A 126 41.97 8.80 21.92
CA ILE A 126 41.51 7.55 21.30
C ILE A 126 40.53 6.82 22.21
N ILE A 127 39.37 6.43 21.66
CA ILE A 127 38.33 5.66 22.35
C ILE A 127 37.86 4.49 21.48
N ASP A 128 37.59 3.36 22.13
CA ASP A 128 36.81 2.26 21.56
C ASP A 128 35.34 2.42 21.94
N ILE A 129 34.47 2.43 20.93
CA ILE A 129 33.02 2.55 21.06
C ILE A 129 32.40 1.29 20.45
N HIS A 130 31.60 0.58 21.23
CA HIS A 130 30.88 -0.60 20.76
C HIS A 130 29.38 -0.45 21.02
N PHE A 131 28.58 -0.54 19.96
CA PHE A 131 27.13 -0.52 19.99
C PHE A 131 26.60 -1.92 19.71
N GLU A 132 25.65 -2.38 20.51
CA GLU A 132 24.87 -3.60 20.29
C GLU A 132 23.40 -3.25 20.45
N ARG A 133 22.57 -3.47 19.43
CA ARG A 133 21.13 -3.17 19.50
C ARG A 133 20.27 -4.26 18.91
N PHE A 134 19.08 -4.42 19.48
CA PHE A 134 18.06 -5.34 19.00
C PHE A 134 16.66 -4.80 19.27
N VAL A 135 15.73 -5.22 18.42
CA VAL A 135 14.29 -5.06 18.62
C VAL A 135 13.78 -6.39 19.13
N SER A 136 13.22 -6.42 20.34
CA SER A 136 12.90 -7.68 21.01
C SER A 136 11.82 -8.45 20.26
N LEU A 137 12.19 -9.64 19.79
CA LEU A 137 11.26 -10.65 19.28
C LEU A 137 10.42 -11.31 20.38
N ALA A 138 10.93 -11.39 21.62
CA ALA A 138 10.20 -11.98 22.73
C ALA A 138 9.10 -11.06 23.29
N ASP A 139 9.21 -9.77 23.02
CA ASP A 139 8.27 -8.75 23.49
C ASP A 139 8.26 -7.59 22.49
N GLU A 140 7.17 -7.48 21.75
CA GLU A 140 7.14 -6.68 20.54
C GLU A 140 7.27 -5.16 20.78
N HIS A 141 7.14 -4.73 22.04
CA HIS A 141 7.16 -3.33 22.45
C HIS A 141 8.52 -2.85 22.97
N ILE A 142 9.57 -3.68 22.97
CA ILE A 142 10.87 -3.36 23.58
C ILE A 142 11.96 -3.18 22.51
N LEU A 143 12.69 -2.07 22.58
CA LEU A 143 13.92 -1.81 21.83
C LEU A 143 15.06 -1.55 22.81
N VAL A 144 16.24 -2.09 22.52
CA VAL A 144 17.41 -2.01 23.40
C VAL A 144 18.64 -1.59 22.61
N LEU A 145 19.39 -0.64 23.15
CA LEU A 145 20.71 -0.23 22.67
C LEU A 145 21.70 -0.28 23.85
N ARG A 146 22.75 -1.09 23.72
CA ARG A 146 23.91 -1.09 24.61
C ARG A 146 25.05 -0.34 23.93
N CYS A 147 25.66 0.60 24.64
CA CYS A 147 26.87 1.30 24.23
C CYS A 147 27.98 1.06 25.25
N GLN A 148 29.13 0.58 24.80
CA GLN A 148 30.33 0.39 25.62
C GLN A 148 31.42 1.36 25.18
N LEU A 149 31.98 2.07 26.15
CA LEU A 149 32.95 3.14 25.95
C LEU A 149 34.22 2.81 26.70
N THR A 150 35.33 2.65 25.98
CA THR A 150 36.63 2.30 26.58
C THR A 150 37.70 3.31 26.12
N PRO A 151 38.06 4.30 26.94
CA PRO A 151 39.19 5.18 26.66
C PRO A 151 40.48 4.37 26.49
N VAL A 152 41.25 4.66 25.44
CA VAL A 152 42.49 3.91 25.15
C VAL A 152 43.70 4.59 25.79
N ASP A 153 43.81 5.91 25.65
CA ASP A 153 45.02 6.66 26.00
C ASP A 153 44.76 7.92 26.85
N PHE A 154 43.52 8.11 27.33
CA PHE A 154 43.15 9.30 28.10
C PHE A 154 42.29 8.99 29.32
N ALA A 155 42.42 9.84 30.34
CA ALA A 155 41.44 9.99 31.40
C ALA A 155 40.70 11.31 31.18
N GLY A 156 39.37 11.31 31.25
CA GLY A 156 38.61 12.50 30.88
C GLY A 156 37.12 12.40 31.16
N ALA A 157 36.42 13.53 30.97
CA ALA A 157 34.98 13.60 31.08
C ALA A 157 34.33 13.07 29.80
N ILE A 158 33.37 12.18 29.99
CA ILE A 158 32.50 11.68 28.93
C ILE A 158 31.08 12.11 29.28
N GLU A 159 30.42 12.72 28.30
CA GLU A 159 29.02 13.09 28.35
C GLU A 159 28.24 12.30 27.31
N ILE A 160 27.09 11.78 27.71
CA ILE A 160 26.18 11.04 26.85
C ILE A 160 24.83 11.73 26.87
N GLN A 161 24.19 11.81 25.71
CA GLN A 161 22.79 12.23 25.59
C GLN A 161 22.01 11.16 24.84
N ALA A 162 21.07 10.52 25.52
CA ALA A 162 20.15 9.54 24.96
C ALA A 162 18.76 10.18 24.82
N SER A 163 18.31 10.39 23.59
CA SER A 163 17.08 11.14 23.30
C SER A 163 16.05 10.31 22.55
N ILE A 164 14.79 10.75 22.59
CA ILE A 164 13.77 10.36 21.61
C ILE A 164 13.55 11.57 20.70
N ASN A 165 13.65 11.39 19.39
CA ASN A 165 13.38 12.45 18.42
C ASN A 165 11.94 12.40 17.93
N GLY A 166 11.13 13.36 18.39
CA GLY A 166 9.73 13.53 18.05
C GLY A 166 9.43 14.26 16.73
N TYR A 167 10.46 14.50 15.91
CA TYR A 167 10.34 15.17 14.61
C TYR A 167 10.73 14.25 13.44
N PRO A 168 10.16 13.04 13.32
CA PRO A 168 10.39 12.21 12.14
C PRO A 168 9.66 12.80 10.93
N GLU A 169 10.24 12.61 9.74
CA GLU A 169 9.63 13.02 8.48
C GLU A 169 9.60 11.84 7.49
N ASN A 170 8.56 11.83 6.66
CA ASN A 170 8.46 11.04 5.45
C ASN A 170 8.96 11.90 4.29
N GLN A 171 10.28 11.90 4.05
CA GLN A 171 10.89 12.59 2.91
C GLN A 171 10.43 14.06 2.71
N GLY A 172 10.34 14.82 3.82
CA GLY A 172 9.91 16.22 3.83
C GLY A 172 8.45 16.46 4.26
N PHE A 173 7.70 15.39 4.57
CA PHE A 173 6.33 15.48 5.09
C PHE A 173 6.25 15.05 6.56
N ASN A 174 5.59 15.87 7.37
CA ASN A 174 5.40 15.60 8.80
C ASN A 174 3.99 15.05 9.05
N HIS A 175 3.91 13.80 9.50
CA HIS A 175 2.67 13.11 9.86
C HIS A 175 2.26 13.28 11.32
N TRP A 176 3.08 13.90 12.17
CA TRP A 176 2.89 13.93 13.60
C TRP A 176 2.54 15.32 14.15
N GLU A 177 1.58 15.32 15.06
CA GLU A 177 1.29 16.38 16.01
C GLU A 177 1.94 16.04 17.35
N TRP A 178 2.74 16.95 17.88
CA TRP A 178 3.23 16.83 19.24
C TRP A 178 2.08 17.08 20.23
N LEU A 179 1.88 16.15 21.17
CA LEU A 179 0.85 16.28 22.21
C LEU A 179 1.46 16.69 23.55
N ASP A 180 2.41 15.89 24.05
CA ASP A 180 3.00 16.10 25.36
C ASP A 180 4.33 15.33 25.50
N GLN A 181 5.08 15.63 26.55
CA GLN A 181 6.26 14.87 26.97
C GLN A 181 6.51 15.05 28.46
N GLY A 182 7.25 14.12 29.06
CA GLY A 182 7.58 14.25 30.48
C GLY A 182 8.63 13.28 30.96
N LYS A 183 8.65 13.10 32.29
CA LYS A 183 9.58 12.21 32.99
C LYS A 183 8.88 11.41 34.07
N THR A 184 9.44 10.24 34.36
CA THR A 184 9.13 9.37 35.49
C THR A 184 10.42 9.08 36.27
N GLU A 185 10.34 8.28 37.34
CA GLU A 185 11.54 7.77 37.99
C GLU A 185 12.36 6.84 37.08
N ALA A 186 11.69 6.13 36.16
CA ALA A 186 12.32 5.19 35.24
C ALA A 186 12.97 5.85 34.00
N GLY A 187 12.59 7.09 33.66
CA GLY A 187 13.14 7.77 32.49
C GLY A 187 12.29 8.93 31.97
N VAL A 188 12.29 9.11 30.65
CA VAL A 188 11.52 10.14 29.92
C VAL A 188 10.50 9.52 28.99
N TRP A 189 9.50 10.28 28.59
CA TRP A 189 8.49 9.83 27.63
C TRP A 189 8.05 10.93 26.67
N LEU A 190 7.54 10.52 25.51
CA LEU A 190 7.02 11.34 24.44
C LEU A 190 5.63 10.84 24.02
N ASN A 191 4.70 11.77 23.78
CA ASN A 191 3.38 11.51 23.23
C ASN A 191 3.18 12.29 21.94
N LEU A 192 2.92 11.57 20.86
CA LEU A 192 2.57 12.13 19.56
C LEU A 192 1.24 11.58 19.08
N ARG A 193 0.65 12.23 18.08
CA ARG A 193 -0.53 11.74 17.38
C ARG A 193 -0.42 12.01 15.89
N THR A 194 -0.81 11.05 15.06
CA THR A 194 -0.89 11.27 13.62
C THR A 194 -1.92 12.35 13.28
N ARG A 195 -1.72 13.08 12.17
CA ARG A 195 -2.53 14.26 11.85
C ARG A 195 -3.95 13.90 11.48
N SER A 196 -4.10 13.02 10.49
CA SER A 196 -5.39 12.66 9.88
C SER A 196 -5.99 11.42 10.53
N SER A 197 -5.21 10.36 10.72
CA SER A 197 -5.71 9.10 11.31
C SER A 197 -5.87 9.15 12.84
N ARG A 198 -5.32 10.18 13.49
CA ARG A 198 -5.43 10.43 14.94
C ARG A 198 -4.91 9.30 15.84
N ILE A 199 -4.07 8.43 15.31
CA ILE A 199 -3.40 7.35 16.05
C ILE A 199 -2.38 7.99 17.00
N GLN A 200 -2.52 7.75 18.30
CA GLN A 200 -1.56 8.19 19.30
C GLN A 200 -0.41 7.19 19.41
N LEU A 201 0.79 7.71 19.66
CA LEU A 201 1.98 6.93 19.92
C LEU A 201 2.62 7.43 21.22
N GLY A 202 2.79 6.50 22.16
CA GLY A 202 3.53 6.71 23.39
C GLY A 202 4.86 5.99 23.33
N MET A 203 5.96 6.72 23.55
CA MET A 203 7.30 6.15 23.64
C MET A 203 7.97 6.59 24.93
N ALA A 204 8.56 5.65 25.66
CA ALA A 204 9.32 5.93 26.88
C ALA A 204 10.75 5.38 26.76
N ALA A 205 11.72 6.11 27.31
CA ALA A 205 13.13 5.74 27.29
C ALA A 205 13.78 5.90 28.67
N GLY A 206 14.63 4.94 29.05
CA GLY A 206 15.43 4.95 30.28
C GLY A 206 16.87 4.55 29.99
N ILE A 207 17.81 4.97 30.86
CA ILE A 207 19.23 4.56 30.76
C ILE A 207 19.73 3.91 32.05
N ARG A 208 20.60 2.90 31.92
CA ARG A 208 21.35 2.31 33.03
C ARG A 208 22.84 2.37 32.71
N ILE A 209 23.65 2.79 33.69
CA ILE A 209 25.10 2.97 33.54
C ILE A 209 25.81 2.03 34.49
N LEU A 210 26.80 1.30 33.97
CA LEU A 210 27.58 0.31 34.69
C LEU A 210 29.08 0.61 34.54
N GLY A 211 29.84 0.34 35.59
CA GLY A 211 31.30 0.49 35.60
C GLY A 211 31.81 1.86 36.07
N VAL A 212 30.91 2.81 36.37
CA VAL A 212 31.26 4.13 36.93
C VAL A 212 30.06 4.77 37.61
N ASP A 213 30.30 5.65 38.58
CA ASP A 213 29.29 6.58 39.09
C ASP A 213 29.06 7.71 38.08
N ALA A 214 27.80 7.99 37.75
CA ALA A 214 27.44 9.01 36.77
C ALA A 214 26.40 9.98 37.33
N SER A 215 26.51 11.26 36.98
CA SER A 215 25.47 12.25 37.25
C SER A 215 24.43 12.20 36.14
N LEU A 216 23.18 11.95 36.50
CA LEU A 216 22.05 11.92 35.55
C LEU A 216 21.28 13.24 35.59
N GLN A 217 20.95 13.75 34.41
CA GLN A 217 20.12 14.93 34.23
C GLN A 217 19.09 14.69 33.13
N VAL A 218 17.90 15.25 33.30
CA VAL A 218 16.86 15.24 32.28
C VAL A 218 16.81 16.62 31.64
N THR A 219 16.95 16.68 30.33
CA THR A 219 16.63 17.85 29.52
C THR A 219 15.42 17.54 28.67
N SER A 220 14.45 18.46 28.64
CA SER A 220 13.18 18.24 27.94
C SER A 220 12.88 19.38 26.96
N PRO A 221 13.72 19.61 25.93
CA PRO A 221 13.32 20.42 24.79
C PRO A 221 12.00 19.86 24.20
N PRO A 222 11.05 20.71 23.78
CA PRO A 222 9.80 20.25 23.16
C PRO A 222 10.09 19.27 22.02
N GLY A 223 9.33 18.17 21.97
CA GLY A 223 9.47 17.08 21.00
C GLY A 223 10.78 16.29 21.08
N TYR A 224 11.66 16.55 22.05
CA TYR A 224 13.00 15.95 22.09
C TYR A 224 13.47 15.59 23.52
N PRO A 225 12.70 14.81 24.29
CA PRO A 225 13.08 14.46 25.66
C PRO A 225 14.41 13.69 25.68
N THR A 226 15.30 14.08 26.60
CA THR A 226 16.70 13.67 26.60
C THR A 226 17.19 13.32 28.01
N LEU A 227 17.80 12.14 28.13
CA LEU A 227 18.55 11.71 29.31
C LEU A 227 20.02 12.00 29.09
N SER A 228 20.60 12.87 29.93
CA SER A 228 22.02 13.22 29.90
C SER A 228 22.76 12.57 31.06
N ALA A 229 23.92 12.00 30.79
CA ALA A 229 24.80 11.42 31.79
C ALA A 229 26.22 11.93 31.62
N SER A 230 26.86 12.31 32.72
CA SER A 230 28.27 12.70 32.72
C SER A 230 29.04 11.88 33.75
N PHE A 231 30.23 11.42 33.37
CA PHE A 231 31.13 10.66 34.24
C PHE A 231 32.59 10.83 33.82
N LEU A 232 33.51 10.50 34.72
CA LEU A 232 34.94 10.45 34.44
C LEU A 232 35.35 9.01 34.17
N ALA A 233 36.00 8.77 33.02
CA ALA A 233 36.52 7.45 32.66
C ALA A 233 38.05 7.47 32.62
N SER A 234 38.66 6.33 32.98
CA SER A 234 40.12 6.12 32.95
C SER A 234 40.55 5.25 31.76
N PRO A 235 41.82 5.33 31.31
CA PRO A 235 42.34 4.44 30.27
C PRO A 235 42.11 2.96 30.62
N GLY A 236 41.57 2.19 29.66
CA GLY A 236 41.26 0.77 29.81
C GLY A 236 40.00 0.46 30.63
N GLN A 237 39.32 1.45 31.22
CA GLN A 237 38.04 1.27 31.91
C GLN A 237 36.90 1.27 30.89
N THR A 238 36.14 0.17 30.83
CA THR A 238 34.92 0.11 30.01
C THR A 238 33.71 0.57 30.82
N VAL A 239 33.05 1.64 30.36
CA VAL A 239 31.75 2.07 30.87
C VAL A 239 30.67 1.56 29.93
N THR A 240 29.63 0.90 30.47
CA THR A 240 28.50 0.40 29.69
C THR A 240 27.27 1.25 29.96
N VAL A 241 26.58 1.66 28.90
CA VAL A 241 25.33 2.44 28.95
C VAL A 241 24.27 1.72 28.15
N ASP A 242 23.27 1.20 28.86
CA ASP A 242 22.12 0.53 28.27
C ASP A 242 20.97 1.52 28.18
N LYS A 243 20.49 1.80 26.97
CA LYS A 243 19.28 2.56 26.66
C LYS A 243 18.14 1.57 26.36
N PHE A 244 17.09 1.65 27.14
CA PHE A 244 15.87 0.86 26.96
C PHE A 244 14.77 1.78 26.44
N VAL A 245 14.03 1.33 25.42
CA VAL A 245 12.91 2.06 24.86
C VAL A 245 11.70 1.14 24.79
N THR A 246 10.53 1.66 25.16
CA THR A 246 9.24 0.98 25.04
C THR A 246 8.28 1.81 24.22
N VAL A 247 7.53 1.18 23.31
CA VAL A 247 6.63 1.87 22.39
C VAL A 247 5.26 1.21 22.29
N PHE A 248 4.20 2.01 22.34
CA PHE A 248 2.81 1.58 22.19
C PHE A 248 2.04 2.57 21.32
N THR A 249 0.99 2.07 20.65
CA THR A 249 0.09 2.88 19.84
C THR A 249 -1.36 2.73 20.31
N SER A 250 -2.19 3.70 19.96
CA SER A 250 -3.63 3.64 20.24
C SER A 250 -4.39 2.60 19.43
N GLN A 251 -3.72 1.87 18.53
CA GLN A 251 -4.30 0.72 17.83
C GLN A 251 -4.59 -0.45 18.76
N HIS A 252 -3.82 -0.58 19.85
CA HIS A 252 -3.93 -1.70 20.80
C HIS A 252 -4.06 -1.26 22.26
N GLN A 253 -3.76 0.01 22.58
CA GLN A 253 -3.81 0.52 23.95
C GLN A 253 -4.55 1.85 24.02
N GLU A 254 -5.53 1.97 24.92
CA GLU A 254 -6.26 3.24 25.10
C GLU A 254 -5.34 4.38 25.56
N ASN A 255 -4.36 4.07 26.43
CA ASN A 255 -3.42 5.03 26.99
C ASN A 255 -1.96 4.61 26.68
N PRO A 256 -1.46 4.86 25.45
CA PRO A 256 -0.17 4.31 25.00
C PRO A 256 1.03 4.84 25.80
N VAL A 257 1.00 6.09 26.27
CA VAL A 257 2.06 6.67 27.12
C VAL A 257 2.17 5.95 28.45
N THR A 258 1.02 5.71 29.10
CA THR A 258 0.98 4.99 30.38
C THR A 258 1.53 3.58 30.22
N ALA A 259 1.08 2.87 29.17
CA ALA A 259 1.58 1.53 28.85
C ALA A 259 3.10 1.51 28.62
N ALA A 260 3.64 2.50 27.89
CA ALA A 260 5.08 2.64 27.68
C ALA A 260 5.82 2.88 29.00
N CYS A 261 5.40 3.84 29.81
CA CYS A 261 6.02 4.14 31.09
C CYS A 261 5.99 2.95 32.08
N ASP A 262 4.85 2.28 32.20
CA ASP A 262 4.67 1.12 33.09
C ASP A 262 5.54 -0.05 32.64
N LYS A 263 5.61 -0.29 31.33
CA LYS A 263 6.48 -1.31 30.76
C LYS A 263 7.95 -1.01 31.04
N LEU A 264 8.39 0.22 30.80
CA LEU A 264 9.77 0.66 31.04
C LEU A 264 10.19 0.46 32.50
N ALA A 265 9.32 0.83 33.45
CA ALA A 265 9.59 0.71 34.89
C ALA A 265 9.78 -0.75 35.35
N GLN A 266 9.23 -1.72 34.61
CA GLN A 266 9.25 -3.14 34.96
C GLN A 266 10.30 -3.94 34.17
N LEU A 267 11.08 -3.30 33.29
CA LEU A 267 12.03 -4.02 32.45
C LEU A 267 13.14 -4.68 33.29
N PRO A 268 13.46 -5.96 33.03
CA PRO A 268 14.63 -6.61 33.63
C PRO A 268 15.92 -6.00 33.07
N ASP A 269 17.07 -6.50 33.52
CA ASP A 269 18.36 -6.09 32.97
C ASP A 269 18.54 -6.52 31.51
N TYR A 270 19.57 -5.95 30.88
CA TYR A 270 19.94 -6.24 29.50
C TYR A 270 20.13 -7.73 29.23
N SER A 271 20.82 -8.44 30.13
CA SER A 271 21.20 -9.85 29.92
C SER A 271 19.97 -10.75 29.85
N LEU A 272 18.97 -10.49 30.69
CA LEU A 272 17.69 -11.19 30.67
C LEU A 272 16.89 -10.90 29.39
N LEU A 273 16.83 -9.63 28.96
CA LEU A 273 16.16 -9.25 27.71
C LEU A 273 16.83 -9.90 26.48
N LEU A 274 18.17 -9.86 26.40
CA LEU A 274 18.93 -10.47 25.33
C LEU A 274 18.76 -11.99 25.28
N THR A 275 18.71 -12.64 26.45
CA THR A 275 18.47 -14.09 26.55
C THR A 275 17.08 -14.45 26.01
N ALA A 276 16.04 -13.74 26.46
CA ALA A 276 14.68 -13.96 25.97
C ALA A 276 14.57 -13.72 24.45
N HIS A 277 15.18 -12.64 23.96
CA HIS A 277 15.25 -12.31 22.54
C HIS A 277 15.91 -13.41 21.70
N THR A 278 17.09 -13.87 22.14
CA THR A 278 17.86 -14.91 21.44
C THR A 278 17.12 -16.25 21.45
N GLN A 279 16.44 -16.59 22.55
CA GLN A 279 15.61 -17.78 22.65
C GLN A 279 14.44 -17.73 21.67
N ALA A 280 13.75 -16.59 21.56
CA ALA A 280 12.67 -16.42 20.60
C ALA A 280 13.15 -16.57 19.15
N TRP A 281 14.35 -16.08 18.82
CA TRP A 281 14.94 -16.25 17.49
C TRP A 281 15.29 -17.70 17.19
N GLU A 282 15.85 -18.44 18.15
CA GLU A 282 16.15 -19.85 17.99
C GLU A 282 14.87 -20.65 17.69
N GLU A 283 13.74 -20.34 18.35
CA GLU A 283 12.44 -20.97 18.07
C GLU A 283 11.90 -20.66 16.66
N VAL A 284 12.11 -19.44 16.17
CA VAL A 284 11.72 -19.03 14.81
C VAL A 284 12.59 -19.73 13.77
N TRP A 285 13.91 -19.75 13.95
CA TRP A 285 14.84 -20.41 13.03
C TRP A 285 14.68 -21.91 13.01
N GLN A 286 14.34 -22.53 14.14
CA GLN A 286 14.00 -23.95 14.20
C GLN A 286 12.87 -24.32 13.25
N LYS A 287 11.95 -23.41 12.90
CA LYS A 287 10.85 -23.67 11.96
C LYS A 287 11.18 -23.32 10.50
N SER A 288 12.18 -22.47 10.28
CA SER A 288 12.31 -21.71 9.02
C SER A 288 13.68 -21.84 8.33
N ASP A 289 14.72 -22.32 9.02
CA ASP A 289 16.08 -22.35 8.47
C ASP A 289 16.21 -23.29 7.25
N ILE A 290 17.08 -22.88 6.33
CA ILE A 290 17.49 -23.65 5.17
C ILE A 290 19.02 -23.72 5.19
N VAL A 291 19.54 -24.94 5.12
CA VAL A 291 20.98 -25.21 5.07
C VAL A 291 21.39 -25.52 3.64
N ILE A 292 22.37 -24.78 3.12
CA ILE A 292 23.02 -24.96 1.83
C ILE A 292 24.51 -25.16 2.09
N GLU A 293 25.05 -26.34 1.78
CA GLU A 293 26.48 -26.63 1.92
C GLU A 293 27.20 -26.56 0.56
N GLY A 294 28.39 -25.98 0.53
CA GLY A 294 29.20 -25.82 -0.68
C GLY A 294 29.15 -24.41 -1.30
N ASP A 295 28.26 -23.55 -0.81
CA ASP A 295 28.09 -22.18 -1.28
C ASP A 295 27.68 -21.23 -0.13
N VAL A 296 28.67 -20.57 0.47
CA VAL A 296 28.47 -19.67 1.62
C VAL A 296 27.68 -18.41 1.24
N THR A 297 27.80 -17.94 0.00
CA THR A 297 27.12 -16.74 -0.46
C THR A 297 25.63 -17.02 -0.62
N ALA A 298 25.26 -18.13 -1.26
CA ALA A 298 23.86 -18.56 -1.35
C ALA A 298 23.27 -18.85 0.03
N GLN A 299 24.02 -19.52 0.91
CA GLN A 299 23.58 -19.81 2.28
C GLN A 299 23.21 -18.54 3.04
N LEU A 300 24.10 -17.53 3.06
CA LEU A 300 23.81 -16.27 3.72
C LEU A 300 22.66 -15.56 3.03
N ALA A 301 22.68 -15.45 1.69
CA ALA A 301 21.67 -14.70 0.97
C ALA A 301 20.25 -15.25 1.22
N VAL A 302 20.09 -16.58 1.28
CA VAL A 302 18.81 -17.20 1.64
C VAL A 302 18.41 -16.81 3.07
N ARG A 303 19.28 -17.01 4.07
CA ARG A 303 18.98 -16.64 5.45
C ARG A 303 18.68 -15.16 5.63
N TYR A 304 19.37 -14.29 4.89
CA TYR A 304 19.14 -12.86 4.91
C TYR A 304 17.74 -12.51 4.40
N ASN A 305 17.33 -13.06 3.26
CA ASN A 305 15.99 -12.84 2.71
C ASN A 305 14.90 -13.36 3.67
N LEU A 306 15.09 -14.56 4.25
CA LEU A 306 14.17 -15.10 5.25
C LEU A 306 14.10 -14.22 6.51
N PHE A 307 15.25 -13.76 7.01
CA PHE A 307 15.33 -12.86 8.16
C PHE A 307 14.50 -11.59 7.93
N GLN A 308 14.65 -10.95 6.76
CA GLN A 308 13.92 -9.73 6.43
C GLN A 308 12.39 -9.94 6.35
N LEU A 309 11.93 -11.11 5.90
CA LEU A 309 10.50 -11.45 5.98
C LEU A 309 10.05 -11.69 7.43
N LEU A 310 10.85 -12.40 8.23
CA LEU A 310 10.54 -12.78 9.61
C LEU A 310 10.45 -11.58 10.55
N ILE A 311 11.24 -10.52 10.32
CA ILE A 311 11.16 -9.27 11.08
C ILE A 311 9.97 -8.39 10.69
N ALA A 312 9.37 -8.62 9.51
CA ALA A 312 8.22 -7.87 9.02
C ALA A 312 6.88 -8.57 9.28
N ALA A 313 6.89 -9.85 9.64
CA ALA A 313 5.68 -10.66 9.75
C ALA A 313 4.86 -10.37 11.03
N PRO A 314 3.58 -9.95 10.91
CA PRO A 314 2.77 -9.59 12.07
C PRO A 314 2.33 -10.83 12.86
N ARG A 315 2.85 -10.94 14.08
CA ARG A 315 2.65 -12.12 14.94
C ARG A 315 1.36 -12.07 15.75
N ASN A 316 0.99 -10.88 16.21
CA ASN A 316 -0.11 -10.67 17.16
C ASN A 316 -1.23 -9.76 16.62
N ASN A 317 -1.22 -9.47 15.31
CA ASN A 317 -2.19 -8.59 14.68
C ASN A 317 -2.61 -9.13 13.31
N ASP A 318 -3.89 -9.43 13.16
CA ASP A 318 -4.50 -9.96 11.95
C ASP A 318 -5.12 -8.87 11.06
N LYS A 319 -5.05 -7.59 11.47
CA LYS A 319 -5.56 -6.42 10.73
C LYS A 319 -4.49 -5.72 9.89
N VAL A 320 -3.30 -6.30 9.78
CA VAL A 320 -2.15 -5.72 9.07
C VAL A 320 -1.46 -6.83 8.26
N SER A 321 -0.70 -6.45 7.26
CA SER A 321 0.00 -7.39 6.37
C SER A 321 1.34 -6.81 5.92
N ILE A 322 2.15 -7.58 5.19
CA ILE A 322 3.53 -7.21 4.85
C ILE A 322 3.54 -6.33 3.58
N PRO A 323 4.07 -5.09 3.64
CA PRO A 323 4.19 -4.25 2.46
C PRO A 323 5.23 -4.72 1.43
N ALA A 324 5.16 -4.19 0.21
CA ALA A 324 6.13 -4.49 -0.86
C ALA A 324 7.59 -4.21 -0.46
N LYS A 325 7.82 -3.15 0.34
CA LYS A 325 9.13 -2.80 0.91
C LYS A 325 9.36 -3.25 2.35
N THR A 326 8.56 -4.21 2.82
CA THR A 326 8.50 -4.62 4.23
C THR A 326 8.36 -3.41 5.16
N LEU A 327 8.90 -3.44 6.38
CA LEU A 327 8.96 -2.29 7.29
C LEU A 327 10.36 -1.64 7.28
N SER A 328 10.95 -1.49 6.09
CA SER A 328 12.38 -1.17 5.95
C SER A 328 12.69 0.13 5.20
N GLY A 329 11.69 0.77 4.57
CA GLY A 329 11.91 1.99 3.81
C GLY A 329 10.63 2.63 3.29
N PHE A 330 10.79 3.76 2.59
CA PHE A 330 9.70 4.62 2.11
C PHE A 330 9.13 4.18 0.75
N GLY A 331 9.81 3.30 0.03
CA GLY A 331 9.34 2.83 -1.27
C GLY A 331 7.97 2.17 -1.16
N TYR A 332 7.11 2.46 -2.13
CA TYR A 332 5.71 2.02 -2.13
C TYR A 332 4.92 2.34 -0.85
N ARG A 333 5.39 3.29 -0.01
CA ARG A 333 4.62 3.90 1.09
C ARG A 333 4.10 2.96 2.17
N GLY A 334 4.66 1.75 2.23
CA GLY A 334 4.14 0.70 3.09
C GLY A 334 2.84 0.08 2.58
N HIS A 335 2.51 0.18 1.29
CA HIS A 335 1.31 -0.44 0.72
C HIS A 335 1.48 -1.95 0.47
N ILE A 336 0.35 -2.65 0.57
CA ILE A 336 0.24 -4.09 0.41
C ILE A 336 -0.31 -4.41 -1.00
N PHE A 337 0.47 -5.18 -1.75
CA PHE A 337 0.18 -5.62 -3.12
C PHE A 337 -0.04 -7.14 -3.16
N TRP A 338 -0.32 -7.68 -4.36
CA TRP A 338 -0.33 -9.12 -4.66
C TRP A 338 1.00 -9.83 -4.30
N ASP A 339 2.10 -9.06 -4.18
CA ASP A 339 3.39 -9.45 -3.63
C ASP A 339 3.26 -10.33 -2.37
N THR A 340 2.35 -9.94 -1.48
CA THR A 340 2.15 -10.67 -0.23
C THR A 340 1.62 -12.06 -0.51
N GLU A 341 0.49 -12.15 -1.22
CA GLU A 341 -0.23 -13.39 -1.43
C GLU A 341 0.53 -14.39 -2.31
N ILE A 342 1.22 -13.90 -3.35
CA ILE A 342 1.87 -14.77 -4.34
C ILE A 342 3.33 -15.07 -3.98
N PHE A 343 4.05 -14.11 -3.41
CA PHE A 343 5.50 -14.25 -3.22
C PHE A 343 5.88 -14.55 -1.77
N ILE A 344 5.30 -13.82 -0.82
CA ILE A 344 5.69 -13.89 0.59
C ILE A 344 4.95 -15.00 1.33
N LEU A 345 3.64 -15.12 1.11
CA LEU A 345 2.76 -16.02 1.84
C LEU A 345 3.15 -17.50 1.75
N PRO A 346 3.65 -18.04 0.60
CA PRO A 346 4.09 -19.44 0.54
C PRO A 346 5.11 -19.81 1.61
N PHE A 347 6.09 -18.94 1.89
CA PHE A 347 7.05 -19.18 2.97
C PHE A 347 6.35 -19.40 4.33
N PHE A 348 5.39 -18.54 4.66
CA PHE A 348 4.66 -18.64 5.92
C PHE A 348 3.66 -19.80 5.94
N ILE A 349 2.99 -20.12 4.84
CA ILE A 349 2.09 -21.28 4.75
C ILE A 349 2.82 -22.56 5.19
N TYR A 350 4.08 -22.69 4.77
CA TYR A 350 4.84 -23.92 4.95
C TYR A 350 5.78 -23.90 6.16
N THR A 351 5.98 -22.77 6.84
CA THR A 351 6.87 -22.69 8.03
C THR A 351 6.16 -22.20 9.30
N GLN A 352 5.23 -21.25 9.18
CA GLN A 352 4.49 -20.62 10.28
C GLN A 352 3.06 -20.26 9.82
N PRO A 353 2.16 -21.24 9.63
CA PRO A 353 0.82 -21.03 9.10
C PRO A 353 -0.02 -20.05 9.93
N GLU A 354 0.26 -19.91 11.22
CA GLU A 354 -0.34 -18.90 12.07
C GLU A 354 -0.10 -17.47 11.54
N LEU A 355 1.08 -17.19 10.99
CA LEU A 355 1.41 -15.91 10.37
C LEU A 355 0.73 -15.79 9.00
N ALA A 356 0.71 -16.86 8.19
CA ALA A 356 -0.01 -16.86 6.93
C ALA A 356 -1.51 -16.56 7.13
N ARG A 357 -2.10 -17.13 8.19
CA ARG A 357 -3.48 -16.84 8.60
C ARG A 357 -3.70 -15.37 8.92
N ASN A 358 -2.79 -14.73 9.65
CA ASN A 358 -2.88 -13.29 9.95
C ASN A 358 -2.85 -12.46 8.66
N LEU A 359 -1.89 -12.73 7.75
CA LEU A 359 -1.76 -12.03 6.47
C LEU A 359 -3.01 -12.14 5.60
N LEU A 360 -3.66 -13.31 5.58
CA LEU A 360 -4.91 -13.51 4.83
C LEU A 360 -6.12 -12.90 5.54
N THR A 361 -6.14 -12.93 6.88
CA THR A 361 -7.24 -12.33 7.66
C THR A 361 -7.26 -10.81 7.51
N TYR A 362 -6.12 -10.17 7.25
CA TYR A 362 -6.06 -8.77 6.85
C TYR A 362 -6.92 -8.49 5.60
N ARG A 363 -6.91 -9.39 4.60
CA ARG A 363 -7.77 -9.27 3.41
C ARG A 363 -9.26 -9.36 3.75
N TYR A 364 -9.62 -10.11 4.79
CA TYR A 364 -11.01 -10.12 5.29
C TYR A 364 -11.39 -8.77 5.91
N HIS A 365 -10.52 -8.21 6.77
CA HIS A 365 -10.78 -6.91 7.42
C HIS A 365 -10.84 -5.75 6.40
N THR A 366 -10.15 -5.87 5.27
CA THR A 366 -10.15 -4.89 4.17
C THR A 366 -11.19 -5.17 3.08
N LEU A 367 -12.00 -6.23 3.21
CA LEU A 367 -13.08 -6.58 2.29
C LEU A 367 -14.12 -5.44 2.09
N PRO A 368 -14.48 -4.63 3.11
CA PRO A 368 -15.34 -3.46 2.89
C PRO A 368 -14.78 -2.44 1.89
N GLY A 369 -13.46 -2.18 1.90
CA GLY A 369 -12.81 -1.31 0.93
C GLY A 369 -12.87 -1.88 -0.49
N ALA A 370 -12.64 -3.18 -0.63
CA ALA A 370 -12.78 -3.88 -1.91
C ALA A 370 -14.21 -3.80 -2.50
N ARG A 371 -15.24 -3.87 -1.65
CA ARG A 371 -16.64 -3.68 -2.06
C ARG A 371 -16.92 -2.25 -2.53
N ARG A 372 -16.40 -1.25 -1.80
CA ARG A 372 -16.52 0.17 -2.20
C ARG A 372 -15.85 0.41 -3.55
N LYS A 373 -14.66 -0.15 -3.77
CA LYS A 373 -13.97 -0.08 -5.07
C LYS A 373 -14.82 -0.70 -6.19
N ALA A 374 -15.35 -1.92 -5.99
CA ALA A 374 -16.20 -2.56 -7.00
C ALA A 374 -17.40 -1.68 -7.39
N VAL A 375 -18.14 -1.16 -6.40
CA VAL A 375 -19.29 -0.26 -6.61
C VAL A 375 -18.87 1.02 -7.32
N HIS A 376 -17.73 1.61 -6.97
CA HIS A 376 -17.20 2.82 -7.61
C HIS A 376 -17.03 2.65 -9.13
N TYR A 377 -16.56 1.48 -9.58
CA TYR A 377 -16.41 1.16 -11.00
C TYR A 377 -17.66 0.53 -11.64
N GLY A 378 -18.80 0.51 -10.93
CA GLY A 378 -20.07 -0.04 -11.44
C GLY A 378 -20.15 -1.57 -11.44
N TYR A 379 -19.23 -2.25 -10.75
CA TYR A 379 -19.23 -3.70 -10.56
C TYR A 379 -19.94 -4.11 -9.28
N LYS A 380 -20.13 -5.42 -9.11
CA LYS A 380 -20.69 -6.04 -7.90
C LYS A 380 -19.57 -6.71 -7.10
N GLY A 381 -19.88 -7.15 -5.89
CA GLY A 381 -18.98 -7.97 -5.09
C GLY A 381 -17.76 -7.21 -4.58
N ALA A 382 -16.63 -7.91 -4.43
CA ALA A 382 -15.38 -7.34 -3.94
C ALA A 382 -14.30 -7.27 -5.02
N MET A 383 -13.79 -6.06 -5.28
CA MET A 383 -12.66 -5.79 -6.16
C MET A 383 -11.53 -5.22 -5.30
N TYR A 384 -10.50 -6.01 -5.00
CA TYR A 384 -9.43 -5.55 -4.10
C TYR A 384 -8.67 -4.34 -4.69
N ALA A 385 -8.19 -3.49 -3.80
CA ALA A 385 -7.25 -2.44 -4.12
C ALA A 385 -5.94 -3.03 -4.65
N TRP A 386 -5.34 -2.39 -5.66
CA TRP A 386 -4.02 -2.76 -6.17
C TRP A 386 -2.95 -2.47 -5.11
N GLU A 387 -2.98 -1.24 -4.59
CA GLU A 387 -2.26 -0.82 -3.40
C GLU A 387 -3.26 -0.69 -2.25
N SER A 388 -3.09 -1.50 -1.22
CA SER A 388 -3.94 -1.48 -0.02
C SER A 388 -3.18 -0.97 1.20
N ALA A 389 -3.89 -0.30 2.10
CA ALA A 389 -3.39 0.21 3.38
C ALA A 389 -4.26 -0.31 4.54
N ASP A 390 -4.74 0.56 5.43
CA ASP A 390 -5.52 0.21 6.62
C ASP A 390 -7.01 -0.10 6.32
N SER A 391 -7.67 0.69 5.49
CA SER A 391 -9.13 0.57 5.26
C SER A 391 -9.54 -0.44 4.18
N GLY A 392 -8.57 -0.87 3.37
CA GLY A 392 -8.81 -1.63 2.14
C GLY A 392 -9.21 -0.80 0.93
N ASP A 393 -9.36 0.52 1.08
CA ASP A 393 -9.61 1.40 -0.06
C ASP A 393 -8.39 1.48 -0.99
N GLU A 394 -8.65 1.88 -2.22
CA GLU A 394 -7.63 2.01 -3.25
C GLU A 394 -6.76 3.26 -3.03
N VAL A 395 -5.51 3.02 -2.61
CA VAL A 395 -4.52 4.07 -2.32
C VAL A 395 -3.44 4.21 -3.40
N THR A 396 -3.50 3.43 -4.49
CA THR A 396 -2.57 3.57 -5.61
C THR A 396 -2.61 5.00 -6.14
N PRO A 397 -1.46 5.70 -6.25
CA PRO A 397 -1.44 7.08 -6.74
C PRO A 397 -2.06 7.16 -8.13
N ARG A 398 -2.81 8.24 -8.41
CA ARG A 398 -3.39 8.42 -9.75
C ARG A 398 -2.34 8.82 -10.77
N TRP A 399 -1.37 9.61 -10.32
CA TRP A 399 -0.35 10.24 -11.13
C TRP A 399 1.02 10.06 -10.47
N LEU A 400 2.02 9.74 -11.28
CA LEU A 400 3.42 9.87 -10.92
C LEU A 400 3.90 11.25 -11.38
N PRO A 401 4.34 12.12 -10.46
CA PRO A 401 4.98 13.36 -10.88
C PRO A 401 6.25 13.03 -11.67
N PRO A 402 6.54 13.78 -12.74
CA PRO A 402 7.68 13.51 -13.60
C PRO A 402 9.00 13.76 -12.86
N ASN A 403 10.04 12.99 -13.21
CA ASN A 403 11.41 13.23 -12.72
C ASN A 403 11.98 14.57 -13.24
N ASP A 404 11.45 15.08 -14.35
CA ASP A 404 11.68 16.43 -14.84
C ASP A 404 10.56 17.33 -14.32
N PRO A 405 10.84 18.39 -13.52
CA PRO A 405 9.81 19.30 -13.01
C PRO A 405 9.03 20.05 -14.11
N TYR A 406 9.44 19.95 -15.37
CA TYR A 406 8.73 20.46 -16.55
C TYR A 406 8.06 19.38 -17.40
N GLY A 407 8.17 18.11 -17.01
CA GLY A 407 7.49 17.00 -17.67
C GLY A 407 5.97 17.01 -17.41
N GLU A 408 5.24 16.16 -18.14
CA GLU A 408 3.83 15.90 -17.86
C GLU A 408 3.69 14.80 -16.81
N ASP A 409 2.65 14.90 -15.98
CA ASP A 409 2.28 13.85 -15.03
C ASP A 409 1.94 12.55 -15.76
N ILE A 410 2.52 11.44 -15.31
CA ILE A 410 2.26 10.12 -15.88
C ILE A 410 1.08 9.48 -15.14
N ARG A 411 0.02 9.11 -15.86
CA ARG A 411 -1.13 8.40 -15.29
C ARG A 411 -0.74 6.97 -14.92
N ILE A 412 -1.00 6.55 -13.68
CA ILE A 412 -0.76 5.17 -13.21
C ILE A 412 -2.04 4.33 -13.34
N TRP A 413 -2.13 3.50 -14.37
CA TRP A 413 -3.35 2.74 -14.67
C TRP A 413 -3.56 1.48 -13.84
N CYS A 414 -2.53 1.00 -13.12
CA CYS A 414 -2.61 -0.19 -12.27
C CYS A 414 -3.78 -0.14 -11.28
N ARG A 415 -4.01 1.05 -10.69
CA ARG A 415 -5.15 1.38 -9.83
C ARG A 415 -6.49 0.82 -10.36
N ASP A 416 -6.73 1.06 -11.64
CA ASP A 416 -8.03 0.83 -12.29
C ASP A 416 -8.06 -0.50 -13.05
N ARG A 417 -6.92 -0.92 -13.62
CA ARG A 417 -6.86 -1.94 -14.68
C ARG A 417 -6.08 -3.20 -14.32
N GLU A 418 -5.22 -3.15 -13.30
CA GLU A 418 -4.47 -4.33 -12.84
C GLU A 418 -5.30 -5.06 -11.78
N ILE A 419 -6.32 -5.76 -12.27
CA ILE A 419 -7.43 -6.24 -11.45
C ILE A 419 -7.30 -7.72 -11.06
N HIS A 420 -6.25 -8.39 -11.52
CA HIS A 420 -5.99 -9.80 -11.22
C HIS A 420 -5.78 -10.07 -9.72
N ILE A 421 -5.40 -9.04 -8.93
CA ILE A 421 -5.23 -9.12 -7.47
C ILE A 421 -6.42 -9.77 -6.73
N SER A 422 -7.65 -9.57 -7.22
CA SER A 422 -8.83 -10.20 -6.61
C SER A 422 -8.83 -11.72 -6.76
N ALA A 423 -8.28 -12.25 -7.86
CA ALA A 423 -8.10 -13.67 -8.07
C ALA A 423 -6.83 -14.21 -7.40
N ASP A 424 -5.76 -13.41 -7.28
CA ASP A 424 -4.55 -13.77 -6.52
C ASP A 424 -4.84 -14.01 -5.03
N VAL A 425 -5.66 -13.13 -4.43
CA VAL A 425 -6.10 -13.31 -3.03
C VAL A 425 -6.88 -14.61 -2.88
N ALA A 426 -7.80 -14.91 -3.79
CA ALA A 426 -8.53 -16.18 -3.76
C ALA A 426 -7.60 -17.40 -3.95
N TYR A 427 -6.59 -17.27 -4.81
CA TYR A 427 -5.56 -18.28 -5.03
C TYR A 427 -4.79 -18.58 -3.74
N ALA A 428 -4.31 -17.54 -3.06
CA ALA A 428 -3.59 -17.66 -1.80
C ALA A 428 -4.43 -18.30 -0.69
N ILE A 429 -5.71 -17.90 -0.56
CA ILE A 429 -6.65 -18.48 0.41
C ILE A 429 -6.86 -19.98 0.16
N TRP A 430 -7.06 -20.36 -1.10
CA TRP A 430 -7.24 -21.76 -1.49
C TRP A 430 -6.02 -22.60 -1.07
N TYR A 431 -4.82 -22.16 -1.43
CA TYR A 431 -3.60 -22.94 -1.14
C TYR A 431 -3.21 -22.92 0.34
N TYR A 432 -3.51 -21.84 1.09
CA TYR A 432 -3.43 -21.86 2.55
C TYR A 432 -4.35 -22.95 3.13
N TRP A 433 -5.60 -23.00 2.69
CA TRP A 433 -6.56 -23.98 3.19
C TRP A 433 -6.15 -25.41 2.83
N GLN A 434 -5.68 -25.66 1.59
CA GLN A 434 -5.18 -26.98 1.19
C GLN A 434 -3.97 -27.44 2.01
N ALA A 435 -3.09 -26.51 2.40
CA ALA A 435 -1.89 -26.80 3.18
C ALA A 435 -2.15 -27.01 4.67
N THR A 436 -3.17 -26.36 5.23
CA THR A 436 -3.42 -26.36 6.68
C THR A 436 -4.58 -27.24 7.11
N ASN A 437 -5.56 -27.49 6.22
CA ASN A 437 -6.89 -28.02 6.57
C ASN A 437 -7.62 -27.17 7.63
N ASP A 438 -7.39 -25.86 7.65
CA ASP A 438 -8.07 -24.92 8.58
C ASP A 438 -9.51 -24.62 8.11
N ASP A 439 -10.38 -25.63 8.25
CA ASP A 439 -11.79 -25.57 7.84
C ASP A 439 -12.57 -24.49 8.60
N GLU A 440 -12.23 -24.23 9.87
CA GLU A 440 -12.89 -23.21 10.68
C GLU A 440 -12.59 -21.81 10.15
N TRP A 441 -11.32 -21.50 9.89
CA TRP A 441 -10.97 -20.21 9.29
C TRP A 441 -11.50 -20.07 7.87
N MET A 442 -11.48 -21.15 7.08
CA MET A 442 -12.06 -21.15 5.73
C MET A 442 -13.57 -20.87 5.76
N ARG A 443 -14.31 -21.48 6.69
CA ARG A 443 -15.74 -21.21 6.91
C ARG A 443 -16.00 -19.76 7.32
N ASP A 444 -15.22 -19.24 8.27
CA ASP A 444 -15.52 -17.95 8.91
C ASP A 444 -15.04 -16.74 8.11
N TYR A 445 -13.95 -16.89 7.35
CA TYR A 445 -13.28 -15.78 6.66
C TYR A 445 -13.05 -16.08 5.16
N GLY A 446 -12.36 -17.18 4.85
CA GLY A 446 -11.87 -17.46 3.50
C GLY A 446 -12.99 -17.62 2.47
N ALA A 447 -14.07 -18.30 2.82
CA ALA A 447 -15.18 -18.57 1.92
C ALA A 447 -15.96 -17.30 1.54
N GLU A 448 -16.10 -16.34 2.45
CA GLU A 448 -16.71 -15.05 2.12
C GLU A 448 -15.88 -14.31 1.08
N ILE A 449 -14.55 -14.25 1.26
CA ILE A 449 -13.66 -13.57 0.31
C ILE A 449 -13.74 -14.22 -1.07
N ILE A 450 -13.58 -15.54 -1.17
CA ILE A 450 -13.62 -16.26 -2.46
C ILE A 450 -14.97 -16.06 -3.16
N LEU A 451 -16.09 -16.19 -2.44
CA LEU A 451 -17.40 -16.04 -3.05
C LEU A 451 -17.71 -14.59 -3.46
N ASP A 452 -17.28 -13.60 -2.68
CA ASP A 452 -17.56 -12.19 -2.95
C ASP A 452 -16.70 -11.62 -4.08
N THR A 453 -15.43 -12.05 -4.17
CA THR A 453 -14.57 -11.74 -5.31
C THR A 453 -15.00 -12.50 -6.57
N ALA A 454 -15.58 -13.70 -6.46
CA ALA A 454 -16.26 -14.37 -7.59
C ALA A 454 -17.53 -13.63 -8.04
N VAL A 455 -18.25 -12.98 -7.13
CA VAL A 455 -19.36 -12.08 -7.48
C VAL A 455 -18.85 -10.90 -8.33
N PHE A 456 -17.69 -10.34 -7.99
CA PHE A 456 -17.02 -9.33 -8.80
C PHE A 456 -16.71 -9.84 -10.20
N TRP A 457 -16.00 -10.96 -10.33
CA TRP A 457 -15.66 -11.52 -11.64
C TRP A 457 -16.88 -11.84 -12.50
N GLY A 458 -17.94 -12.41 -11.90
CA GLY A 458 -19.20 -12.65 -12.61
C GLY A 458 -19.88 -11.39 -13.14
N SER A 459 -19.60 -10.21 -12.54
CA SER A 459 -20.06 -8.90 -13.02
C SER A 459 -19.07 -8.20 -13.96
N ARG A 460 -17.77 -8.50 -13.86
CA ARG A 460 -16.70 -7.88 -14.63
C ARG A 460 -16.53 -8.48 -16.03
N VAL A 461 -16.76 -9.78 -16.15
CA VAL A 461 -16.61 -10.52 -17.42
C VAL A 461 -17.72 -10.14 -18.40
N GLU A 462 -17.33 -9.89 -19.64
CA GLU A 462 -18.20 -9.41 -20.73
C GLU A 462 -18.49 -10.54 -21.72
N TYR A 463 -19.73 -10.64 -22.22
CA TYR A 463 -20.07 -11.62 -23.26
C TYR A 463 -19.95 -10.98 -24.64
N ASN A 464 -19.09 -11.52 -25.48
CA ASN A 464 -18.94 -11.10 -26.86
C ASN A 464 -19.90 -11.89 -27.75
N THR A 465 -21.02 -11.27 -28.13
CA THR A 465 -22.07 -11.92 -28.94
C THR A 465 -21.61 -12.28 -30.36
N LYS A 466 -20.60 -11.60 -30.89
CA LYS A 466 -20.07 -11.88 -32.23
C LYS A 466 -19.22 -13.15 -32.27
N HIS A 467 -18.47 -13.38 -31.20
CA HIS A 467 -17.56 -14.53 -31.08
C HIS A 467 -18.10 -15.64 -30.17
N GLU A 468 -19.31 -15.45 -29.61
CA GLU A 468 -20.00 -16.40 -28.72
C GLU A 468 -19.12 -16.88 -27.55
N ARG A 469 -18.38 -15.95 -26.94
CA ARG A 469 -17.42 -16.23 -25.87
C ARG A 469 -17.40 -15.12 -24.83
N TYR A 470 -16.86 -15.41 -23.65
CA TYR A 470 -16.61 -14.41 -22.61
C TYR A 470 -15.19 -13.84 -22.71
N GLU A 471 -15.08 -12.55 -22.41
CA GLU A 471 -13.86 -11.77 -22.54
C GLU A 471 -13.66 -10.88 -21.31
N ILE A 472 -12.39 -10.57 -21.01
CA ILE A 472 -12.02 -9.53 -20.05
C ILE A 472 -11.16 -8.53 -20.82
N ARG A 473 -11.70 -7.34 -21.04
CA ARG A 473 -11.12 -6.33 -21.91
C ARG A 473 -10.59 -5.17 -21.10
N ASP A 474 -9.53 -4.54 -21.56
CA ASP A 474 -9.08 -3.23 -21.09
C ASP A 474 -8.46 -3.33 -19.67
N VAL A 475 -7.50 -4.24 -19.55
CA VAL A 475 -6.81 -4.62 -18.32
C VAL A 475 -5.30 -4.42 -18.43
N ILE A 476 -4.62 -4.56 -17.30
CA ILE A 476 -3.17 -4.76 -17.19
C ILE A 476 -2.96 -6.16 -16.61
N GLY A 477 -2.09 -6.94 -17.25
CA GLY A 477 -1.66 -8.25 -16.76
C GLY A 477 -0.55 -8.10 -15.71
N ALA A 478 0.10 -9.21 -15.33
CA ALA A 478 1.27 -9.12 -14.45
C ALA A 478 2.44 -8.38 -15.13
N ASP A 479 2.47 -8.34 -16.46
CA ASP A 479 3.36 -7.45 -17.20
C ASP A 479 2.76 -6.03 -17.34
N GLU A 480 3.20 -5.13 -16.45
CA GLU A 480 2.78 -3.73 -16.43
C GLU A 480 3.33 -2.86 -17.58
N TYR A 481 4.17 -3.40 -18.49
CA TYR A 481 4.57 -2.62 -19.67
C TYR A 481 3.47 -2.49 -20.71
N HIS A 482 2.47 -3.37 -20.66
CA HIS A 482 1.36 -3.39 -21.61
C HIS A 482 0.05 -2.99 -20.94
N GLU A 483 -0.43 -1.80 -21.30
CA GLU A 483 -1.64 -1.21 -20.76
C GLU A 483 -2.81 -1.33 -21.75
N PHE A 484 -4.05 -1.32 -21.24
CA PHE A 484 -5.28 -1.37 -22.03
C PHE A 484 -5.43 -2.63 -22.91
N VAL A 485 -4.81 -3.74 -22.51
CA VAL A 485 -4.83 -4.97 -23.28
C VAL A 485 -6.16 -5.72 -23.13
N HIS A 486 -6.44 -6.64 -24.04
CA HIS A 486 -7.64 -7.47 -24.01
C HIS A 486 -7.26 -8.93 -23.86
N ASN A 487 -8.03 -9.66 -23.06
CA ASN A 487 -7.93 -11.11 -22.91
C ASN A 487 -6.52 -11.56 -22.49
N ASN A 488 -5.91 -10.86 -21.52
CA ASN A 488 -4.65 -11.27 -20.94
C ASN A 488 -4.77 -12.71 -20.40
N ALA A 489 -3.89 -13.60 -20.86
CA ALA A 489 -4.02 -15.03 -20.61
C ALA A 489 -3.91 -15.36 -19.11
N PHE A 490 -2.99 -14.72 -18.40
CA PHE A 490 -2.84 -14.85 -16.95
C PHE A 490 -4.14 -14.48 -16.23
N THR A 491 -4.67 -13.29 -16.50
CA THR A 491 -5.93 -12.81 -15.89
C THR A 491 -7.10 -13.72 -16.22
N ASN A 492 -7.36 -14.00 -17.51
CA ASN A 492 -8.53 -14.79 -17.92
C ASN A 492 -8.50 -16.19 -17.31
N ARG A 493 -7.34 -16.85 -17.33
CA ARG A 493 -7.23 -18.20 -16.76
C ARG A 493 -7.34 -18.20 -15.24
N LEU A 494 -6.74 -17.22 -14.55
CA LEU A 494 -6.85 -17.15 -13.09
C LEU A 494 -8.29 -16.84 -12.64
N VAL A 495 -9.03 -16.05 -13.43
CA VAL A 495 -10.47 -15.82 -13.20
C VAL A 495 -11.30 -17.08 -13.43
N GLN A 496 -11.03 -17.82 -14.51
CA GLN A 496 -11.67 -19.11 -14.75
C GLN A 496 -11.44 -20.06 -13.57
N TRP A 497 -10.17 -20.23 -13.16
CA TRP A 497 -9.76 -21.04 -12.03
C TRP A 497 -10.47 -20.61 -10.73
N HIS A 498 -10.55 -19.31 -10.48
CA HIS A 498 -11.20 -18.78 -9.30
C HIS A 498 -12.70 -19.09 -9.29
N LEU A 499 -13.41 -18.91 -10.42
CA LEU A 499 -14.83 -19.26 -10.50
C LEU A 499 -15.06 -20.78 -10.31
N GLU A 500 -14.16 -21.64 -10.81
CA GLU A 500 -14.17 -23.09 -10.53
C GLU A 500 -14.07 -23.36 -9.02
N LYS A 501 -13.14 -22.70 -8.33
CA LYS A 501 -12.97 -22.86 -6.87
C LYS A 501 -14.13 -22.25 -6.09
N ALA A 502 -14.71 -21.15 -6.54
CA ALA A 502 -15.89 -20.55 -5.93
C ALA A 502 -17.10 -21.51 -5.97
N LEU A 503 -17.32 -22.21 -7.09
CA LEU A 503 -18.36 -23.26 -7.17
C LEU A 503 -18.06 -24.43 -6.23
N TYR A 504 -16.81 -24.85 -6.14
CA TYR A 504 -16.41 -25.89 -5.19
C TYR A 504 -16.68 -25.46 -3.74
N ILE A 505 -16.30 -24.25 -3.35
CA ILE A 505 -16.50 -23.72 -1.99
C ILE A 505 -17.99 -23.54 -1.67
N TYR A 506 -18.79 -23.12 -2.66
CA TYR A 506 -20.24 -23.08 -2.53
C TYR A 506 -20.80 -24.45 -2.13
N ASP A 507 -20.44 -25.50 -2.85
CA ASP A 507 -20.91 -26.87 -2.58
C ASP A 507 -20.33 -27.45 -1.28
N TRP A 508 -19.08 -27.14 -0.97
CA TRP A 508 -18.44 -27.53 0.27
C TRP A 508 -19.11 -26.90 1.50
N LEU A 509 -19.47 -25.61 1.44
CA LEU A 509 -20.22 -24.95 2.51
C LEU A 509 -21.62 -25.57 2.68
N ASP A 510 -22.34 -25.81 1.59
CA ASP A 510 -23.67 -26.43 1.65
C ASP A 510 -23.64 -27.81 2.31
N LYS A 511 -22.59 -28.58 2.03
CA LYS A 511 -22.44 -29.94 2.57
C LYS A 511 -21.98 -29.95 4.02
N ASN A 512 -21.00 -29.11 4.39
CA ASN A 512 -20.29 -29.22 5.66
C ASN A 512 -20.73 -28.16 6.70
N PHE A 513 -21.21 -27.00 6.24
CA PHE A 513 -21.59 -25.85 7.07
C PHE A 513 -22.87 -25.15 6.57
N PRO A 514 -24.03 -25.85 6.53
CA PRO A 514 -25.25 -25.36 5.88
C PRO A 514 -25.78 -24.02 6.45
N ASP A 515 -25.58 -23.76 7.75
CA ASP A 515 -25.97 -22.49 8.37
C ASP A 515 -25.15 -21.33 7.81
N LYS A 516 -23.82 -21.50 7.73
CA LYS A 516 -22.93 -20.50 7.13
C LYS A 516 -23.19 -20.34 5.63
N ALA A 517 -23.50 -21.44 4.95
CA ALA A 517 -23.88 -21.40 3.54
C ALA A 517 -25.12 -20.52 3.33
N THR A 518 -26.15 -20.67 4.18
CA THR A 518 -27.37 -19.86 4.13
C THR A 518 -27.06 -18.38 4.42
N GLU A 519 -26.27 -18.10 5.46
CA GLU A 519 -25.82 -16.74 5.79
C GLU A 519 -25.13 -16.06 4.60
N LEU A 520 -24.16 -16.73 3.97
CA LEU A 520 -23.40 -16.16 2.85
C LEU A 520 -24.23 -16.06 1.57
N LYS A 521 -25.17 -16.98 1.33
CA LYS A 521 -26.13 -16.87 0.22
C LYS A 521 -26.98 -15.62 0.33
N ASP A 522 -27.46 -15.31 1.53
CA ASP A 522 -28.26 -14.11 1.78
C ASP A 522 -27.37 -12.85 1.73
N LYS A 523 -26.23 -12.86 2.41
CA LYS A 523 -25.30 -11.72 2.46
C LYS A 523 -24.78 -11.31 1.09
N LEU A 524 -24.37 -12.28 0.27
CA LEU A 524 -23.76 -12.05 -1.05
C LEU A 524 -24.76 -12.19 -2.20
N GLN A 525 -26.03 -12.47 -1.89
CA GLN A 525 -27.12 -12.62 -2.86
C GLN A 525 -26.80 -13.71 -3.92
N LEU A 526 -26.33 -14.87 -3.46
CA LEU A 526 -25.86 -16.00 -4.29
C LEU A 526 -27.03 -16.84 -4.83
N SER A 527 -27.69 -16.33 -5.87
CA SER A 527 -28.81 -17.02 -6.52
C SER A 527 -28.37 -18.16 -7.44
N ALA A 528 -29.29 -19.09 -7.74
CA ALA A 528 -29.08 -20.14 -8.75
C ALA A 528 -28.70 -19.55 -10.12
N GLY A 529 -29.26 -18.39 -10.50
CA GLY A 529 -28.90 -17.69 -11.74
C GLY A 529 -27.44 -17.23 -11.78
N ARG A 530 -26.88 -16.77 -10.65
CA ARG A 530 -25.45 -16.43 -10.57
C ARG A 530 -24.58 -17.68 -10.73
N ARG A 531 -24.94 -18.76 -10.05
CA ARG A 531 -24.24 -20.05 -10.14
C ARG A 531 -24.20 -20.57 -11.58
N SER A 532 -25.33 -20.52 -12.29
CA SER A 532 -25.41 -20.88 -13.71
C SER A 532 -24.55 -19.97 -14.58
N ARG A 533 -24.59 -18.64 -14.35
CA ARG A 533 -23.73 -17.69 -15.06
C ARG A 533 -22.24 -17.96 -14.85
N TRP A 534 -21.82 -18.28 -13.62
CA TRP A 534 -20.41 -18.63 -13.36
C TRP A 534 -20.01 -19.90 -14.11
N SER A 535 -20.87 -20.92 -14.13
CA SER A 535 -20.62 -22.16 -14.90
C SER A 535 -20.50 -21.88 -16.40
N ASP A 536 -21.34 -20.99 -16.93
CA ASP A 536 -21.31 -20.55 -18.33
C ASP A 536 -20.02 -19.78 -18.65
N ILE A 537 -19.60 -18.86 -17.77
CA ILE A 537 -18.32 -18.15 -17.89
C ILE A 537 -17.14 -19.12 -17.87
N ILE A 538 -17.10 -20.06 -16.92
CA ILE A 538 -16.02 -21.05 -16.83
C ILE A 538 -15.86 -21.82 -18.14
N THR A 539 -16.98 -22.19 -18.76
CA THR A 539 -16.99 -22.98 -20.00
C THR A 539 -16.59 -22.16 -21.22
N ASN A 540 -16.98 -20.87 -21.25
CA ASN A 540 -16.95 -20.07 -22.47
C ASN A 540 -15.99 -18.85 -22.40
N ILE A 541 -15.24 -18.66 -21.32
CA ILE A 541 -14.19 -17.62 -21.25
C ILE A 541 -13.02 -17.99 -22.15
N TRP A 542 -12.60 -17.03 -22.96
CA TRP A 542 -11.55 -17.25 -23.94
C TRP A 542 -10.16 -17.08 -23.33
N ILE A 543 -9.28 -18.04 -23.61
CA ILE A 543 -7.87 -18.00 -23.23
C ILE A 543 -7.07 -18.24 -24.51
N PRO A 544 -6.17 -17.32 -24.91
CA PRO A 544 -5.46 -17.42 -26.18
C PRO A 544 -4.32 -18.45 -26.10
N HIS A 545 -4.66 -19.73 -26.26
CA HIS A 545 -3.72 -20.85 -26.26
C HIS A 545 -3.84 -21.65 -27.55
N ASP A 546 -2.71 -21.87 -28.22
CA ASP A 546 -2.60 -22.75 -29.37
C ASP A 546 -2.03 -24.11 -28.94
N GLU A 547 -2.90 -25.12 -28.84
CA GLU A 547 -2.51 -26.48 -28.43
C GLU A 547 -1.50 -27.13 -29.38
N SER A 548 -1.46 -26.71 -30.66
CA SER A 548 -0.59 -27.34 -31.66
C SER A 548 0.88 -26.93 -31.51
N THR A 549 1.11 -25.67 -31.14
CA THR A 549 2.46 -25.13 -30.86
C THR A 549 2.79 -25.16 -29.38
N GLY A 550 1.78 -25.26 -28.51
CA GLY A 550 1.91 -25.10 -27.06
C GLY A 550 2.10 -23.65 -26.63
N LEU A 551 2.05 -22.67 -27.55
CA LEU A 551 2.22 -21.25 -27.21
C LEU A 551 0.93 -20.66 -26.66
N ILE A 552 1.07 -19.83 -25.63
CA ILE A 552 0.00 -19.01 -25.06
C ILE A 552 0.31 -17.58 -25.45
N GLU A 553 -0.61 -16.90 -26.13
CA GLU A 553 -0.45 -15.47 -26.40
C GLU A 553 -0.69 -14.69 -25.10
N GLN A 554 0.18 -13.74 -24.76
CA GLN A 554 0.07 -13.02 -23.49
C GLN A 554 -1.24 -12.24 -23.37
N PHE A 555 -1.68 -11.63 -24.47
CA PHE A 555 -2.97 -10.98 -24.64
C PHE A 555 -3.30 -10.92 -26.14
N GLU A 556 -4.56 -10.69 -26.47
CA GLU A 556 -5.00 -10.59 -27.87
C GLU A 556 -4.26 -9.47 -28.60
N GLY A 557 -3.42 -9.83 -29.57
CA GLY A 557 -2.62 -8.86 -30.32
C GLY A 557 -1.11 -8.96 -30.10
N PHE A 558 -0.65 -9.64 -29.05
CA PHE A 558 0.75 -9.61 -28.61
C PHE A 558 1.71 -10.13 -29.69
N PHE A 559 1.35 -11.21 -30.39
CA PHE A 559 2.22 -11.78 -31.43
C PHE A 559 2.38 -10.86 -32.65
N GLN A 560 1.54 -9.84 -32.80
CA GLN A 560 1.64 -8.85 -33.88
C GLN A 560 2.42 -7.59 -33.49
N LEU A 561 2.84 -7.46 -32.23
CA LEU A 561 3.72 -6.39 -31.78
C LEU A 561 5.12 -6.52 -32.39
N GLN A 562 5.88 -5.43 -32.36
CA GLN A 562 7.26 -5.42 -32.85
C GLN A 562 8.14 -6.31 -31.96
N ASP A 563 8.83 -7.27 -32.56
CA ASP A 563 9.80 -8.10 -31.82
C ASP A 563 10.97 -7.26 -31.30
N ILE A 564 11.61 -7.73 -30.23
CA ILE A 564 12.71 -7.05 -29.56
C ILE A 564 13.78 -8.04 -29.14
N ASN A 565 15.04 -7.70 -29.40
CA ASN A 565 16.19 -8.39 -28.85
C ASN A 565 16.78 -7.58 -27.70
N LEU A 566 16.70 -8.09 -26.46
CA LEU A 566 17.20 -7.37 -25.29
C LEU A 566 18.73 -7.19 -25.30
N GLU A 567 19.46 -8.07 -26.00
CA GLU A 567 20.93 -7.96 -26.12
C GLU A 567 21.36 -6.68 -26.85
N ASP A 568 20.52 -6.13 -27.73
CA ASP A 568 20.83 -4.90 -28.48
C ASP A 568 20.91 -3.65 -27.58
N TYR A 569 20.42 -3.76 -26.34
CA TYR A 569 20.40 -2.68 -25.35
C TYR A 569 21.51 -2.81 -24.30
N GLU A 570 22.31 -3.89 -24.33
CA GLU A 570 23.34 -4.13 -23.32
C GLU A 570 24.70 -3.49 -23.69
N PRO A 571 25.48 -3.01 -22.69
CA PRO A 571 25.16 -2.96 -21.27
C PRO A 571 24.25 -1.78 -20.93
N ARG A 572 23.19 -2.03 -20.16
CA ARG A 572 22.32 -0.96 -19.62
C ARG A 572 22.31 -0.94 -18.09
N THR A 573 21.78 0.16 -17.55
CA THR A 573 21.63 0.40 -16.10
C THR A 573 20.21 0.77 -15.71
N LYS A 574 19.27 0.69 -16.67
CA LYS A 574 17.87 1.07 -16.51
C LYS A 574 16.97 0.04 -17.18
N SER A 575 15.71 0.05 -16.79
CA SER A 575 14.69 -0.79 -17.39
C SER A 575 14.43 -0.42 -18.85
N ILE A 576 13.92 -1.37 -19.63
CA ILE A 576 13.65 -1.15 -21.06
C ILE A 576 12.58 -0.07 -21.26
N GLN A 577 11.54 -0.04 -20.42
CA GLN A 577 10.54 1.03 -20.48
C GLN A 577 11.14 2.40 -20.13
N ALA A 578 12.14 2.49 -19.25
CA ALA A 578 12.84 3.76 -19.01
C ALA A 578 13.72 4.20 -20.19
N ILE A 579 14.12 3.27 -21.07
CA ILE A 579 14.90 3.57 -22.29
C ILE A 579 13.98 3.94 -23.44
N LEU A 580 12.90 3.19 -23.65
CA LEU A 580 11.99 3.34 -24.78
C LEU A 580 10.86 4.35 -24.51
N GLY A 581 10.45 4.51 -23.27
CA GLY A 581 9.21 5.17 -22.89
C GLY A 581 8.01 4.21 -22.89
N ILE A 582 6.90 4.63 -22.28
CA ILE A 582 5.68 3.81 -22.11
C ILE A 582 5.07 3.45 -23.46
N GLU A 583 4.87 4.44 -24.35
CA GLU A 583 4.22 4.21 -25.65
C GLU A 583 5.00 3.24 -26.54
N GLU A 584 6.32 3.36 -26.56
CA GLU A 584 7.19 2.50 -27.37
C GLU A 584 7.38 1.12 -26.74
N GLY A 585 7.37 1.02 -25.40
CA GLY A 585 7.29 -0.25 -24.69
C GLY A 585 6.03 -1.05 -25.07
N ASN A 586 4.85 -0.40 -25.03
CA ASN A 586 3.55 -1.01 -25.38
C ASN A 586 3.46 -1.56 -26.82
N LYS A 587 4.30 -1.07 -27.74
CA LYS A 587 4.32 -1.50 -29.15
C LYS A 587 5.24 -2.69 -29.41
N ARG A 588 5.99 -3.15 -28.41
CA ARG A 588 7.03 -4.17 -28.54
C ARG A 588 6.77 -5.37 -27.66
N GLN A 589 7.28 -6.52 -28.04
CA GLN A 589 7.14 -7.76 -27.28
C GLN A 589 8.05 -7.83 -26.03
N VAL A 590 8.31 -6.71 -25.34
CA VAL A 590 9.12 -6.67 -24.11
C VAL A 590 8.24 -6.74 -22.88
N LEU A 591 8.58 -7.63 -21.95
CA LEU A 591 7.86 -7.76 -20.69
C LEU A 591 8.65 -7.13 -19.55
N LYS A 592 7.96 -6.48 -18.61
CA LYS A 592 8.53 -6.06 -17.32
C LYS A 592 8.94 -7.26 -16.47
N GLN A 593 8.09 -8.28 -16.44
CA GLN A 593 8.16 -9.43 -15.53
C GLN A 593 7.34 -10.61 -16.08
N PRO A 594 7.45 -11.83 -15.51
CA PRO A 594 6.64 -12.98 -15.92
C PRO A 594 5.13 -12.69 -15.93
N ASP A 595 4.48 -13.00 -17.06
CA ASP A 595 3.02 -12.98 -17.21
C ASP A 595 2.50 -14.37 -17.59
N VAL A 596 2.71 -14.82 -18.83
CA VAL A 596 2.43 -16.22 -19.24
C VAL A 596 3.25 -17.22 -18.42
N LEU A 597 4.52 -16.90 -18.14
CA LEU A 597 5.35 -17.71 -17.26
C LEU A 597 4.85 -17.68 -15.81
N MET A 598 4.25 -16.58 -15.35
CA MET A 598 3.60 -16.53 -14.03
C MET A 598 2.36 -17.43 -14.01
N LEU A 599 1.55 -17.45 -15.08
CA LEU A 599 0.42 -18.36 -15.19
C LEU A 599 0.87 -19.82 -15.07
N LEU A 600 1.89 -20.20 -15.83
CA LEU A 600 2.43 -21.56 -15.79
C LEU A 600 3.00 -21.90 -14.41
N TYR A 601 3.65 -20.94 -13.76
CA TYR A 601 4.14 -21.09 -12.39
C TYR A 601 3.01 -21.40 -11.40
N LEU A 602 1.92 -20.62 -11.40
CA LEU A 602 0.80 -20.84 -10.47
C LEU A 602 0.03 -22.14 -10.76
N MET A 603 -0.07 -22.55 -12.02
CA MET A 603 -0.77 -23.79 -12.39
C MET A 603 0.08 -25.05 -12.23
N ARG A 604 1.40 -24.92 -12.01
CA ARG A 604 2.34 -26.06 -11.94
C ARG A 604 1.99 -27.07 -10.84
N GLN A 605 1.48 -26.58 -9.71
CA GLN A 605 1.33 -27.40 -8.50
C GLN A 605 0.10 -28.30 -8.58
N SER A 606 -1.00 -27.81 -9.14
CA SER A 606 -2.21 -28.59 -9.40
C SER A 606 -2.17 -29.32 -10.75
N GLN A 607 -1.16 -29.03 -11.60
CA GLN A 607 -1.08 -29.50 -12.99
C GLN A 607 -2.35 -29.18 -13.79
N GLU A 608 -3.04 -28.10 -13.42
CA GLU A 608 -4.22 -27.64 -14.12
C GLU A 608 -3.82 -26.93 -15.42
N PHE A 609 -4.75 -26.86 -16.38
CA PHE A 609 -4.56 -26.12 -17.62
C PHE A 609 -4.03 -24.70 -17.33
N PRO A 610 -3.06 -24.17 -18.10
CA PRO A 610 -2.44 -24.76 -19.29
C PRO A 610 -1.13 -25.51 -19.00
N TYR A 611 -0.80 -25.80 -17.74
CA TYR A 611 0.52 -26.34 -17.40
C TYR A 611 0.72 -27.78 -17.92
N ASN A 612 1.79 -27.96 -18.68
CA ASN A 612 2.43 -29.26 -18.95
C ASN A 612 3.88 -29.00 -19.44
N PRO A 613 4.77 -30.00 -19.43
CA PRO A 613 6.17 -29.80 -19.80
C PRO A 613 6.39 -29.25 -21.22
N HIS A 614 5.56 -29.65 -22.19
CA HIS A 614 5.67 -29.18 -23.58
C HIS A 614 5.28 -27.69 -23.69
N THR A 615 4.14 -27.31 -23.12
CA THR A 615 3.69 -25.91 -23.05
C THR A 615 4.69 -25.06 -22.27
N LEU A 616 5.24 -25.55 -21.15
CA LEU A 616 6.26 -24.82 -20.39
C LEU A 616 7.50 -24.55 -21.23
N GLN A 617 8.03 -25.56 -21.93
CA GLN A 617 9.21 -25.40 -22.78
C GLN A 617 8.95 -24.38 -23.90
N ALA A 618 7.83 -24.50 -24.62
CA ALA A 618 7.48 -23.61 -25.73
C ALA A 618 7.37 -22.14 -25.27
N ASN A 619 6.67 -21.89 -24.16
CA ASN A 619 6.51 -20.53 -23.63
C ASN A 619 7.78 -20.00 -22.97
N TRP A 620 8.60 -20.85 -22.35
CA TRP A 620 9.92 -20.44 -21.84
C TRP A 620 10.78 -19.90 -22.97
N ASP A 621 10.94 -20.67 -24.04
CA ASP A 621 11.81 -20.29 -25.16
C ASP A 621 11.32 -19.03 -25.87
N TYR A 622 10.02 -18.73 -25.77
CA TYR A 622 9.41 -17.51 -26.32
C TYR A 622 9.54 -16.29 -25.38
N TYR A 623 9.14 -16.42 -24.12
CA TYR A 623 8.97 -15.30 -23.19
C TYR A 623 10.20 -14.96 -22.35
N ALA A 624 11.02 -15.95 -21.97
CA ALA A 624 12.19 -15.69 -21.13
C ALA A 624 13.20 -14.73 -21.80
N PRO A 625 13.53 -14.85 -23.11
CA PRO A 625 14.42 -13.91 -23.80
C PRO A 625 13.84 -12.49 -23.97
N ARG A 626 12.52 -12.34 -23.81
CA ARG A 626 11.76 -11.09 -23.99
C ARG A 626 11.44 -10.36 -22.68
N THR A 627 11.77 -10.98 -21.54
CA THR A 627 11.51 -10.38 -20.23
C THR A 627 12.71 -9.53 -19.78
N ASP A 628 12.47 -8.27 -19.41
CA ASP A 628 13.44 -7.38 -18.77
C ASP A 628 13.76 -7.87 -17.34
N ILE A 629 14.43 -9.01 -17.27
CA ILE A 629 14.67 -9.74 -16.03
C ILE A 629 15.63 -9.01 -15.10
N SER A 630 16.48 -8.12 -15.63
CA SER A 630 17.51 -7.39 -14.88
C SER A 630 16.96 -6.17 -14.17
N TYR A 631 16.15 -5.36 -14.86
CA TYR A 631 15.73 -4.05 -14.34
C TYR A 631 14.21 -3.83 -14.39
N GLY A 632 13.44 -4.70 -15.03
CA GLY A 632 11.97 -4.57 -15.10
C GLY A 632 11.32 -4.71 -13.73
N SER A 633 11.52 -5.85 -13.06
CA SER A 633 10.97 -6.07 -11.71
C SER A 633 11.80 -7.05 -10.88
N SER A 634 11.87 -6.82 -9.56
CA SER A 634 12.49 -7.77 -8.63
C SER A 634 11.72 -9.09 -8.50
N LEU A 635 10.45 -9.14 -8.94
CA LEU A 635 9.59 -10.33 -8.87
C LEU A 635 10.04 -11.44 -9.85
N GLY A 636 10.66 -11.05 -10.97
CA GLY A 636 10.89 -11.95 -12.10
C GLY A 636 11.95 -13.04 -11.90
N PRO A 637 13.16 -12.74 -11.38
CA PRO A 637 14.26 -13.70 -11.42
C PRO A 637 14.02 -14.97 -10.58
N ALA A 638 13.36 -14.85 -9.43
CA ALA A 638 13.03 -16.02 -8.61
C ALA A 638 12.08 -17.00 -9.33
N ILE A 639 11.06 -16.48 -10.03
CA ILE A 639 10.14 -17.31 -10.82
C ILE A 639 10.85 -17.97 -11.99
N HIS A 640 11.74 -17.24 -12.67
CA HIS A 640 12.58 -17.82 -13.72
C HIS A 640 13.47 -18.93 -13.18
N ALA A 641 14.04 -18.78 -11.98
CA ALA A 641 14.84 -19.82 -11.34
C ALA A 641 14.05 -21.11 -11.11
N ILE A 642 12.79 -20.99 -10.67
CA ILE A 642 11.91 -22.14 -10.43
C ILE A 642 11.60 -22.86 -11.76
N LEU A 643 11.12 -22.13 -12.77
CA LEU A 643 10.73 -22.72 -14.04
C LEU A 643 11.93 -23.28 -14.82
N ALA A 644 13.09 -22.63 -14.77
CA ALA A 644 14.33 -23.15 -15.32
C ALA A 644 14.74 -24.47 -14.63
N SER A 645 14.49 -24.61 -13.32
CA SER A 645 14.73 -25.87 -12.59
C SER A 645 13.83 -26.98 -13.10
N ASP A 646 12.53 -26.73 -13.29
CA ASP A 646 11.57 -27.68 -13.85
C ASP A 646 11.95 -28.14 -15.28
N LEU A 647 12.61 -27.27 -16.06
CA LEU A 647 13.14 -27.56 -17.39
C LEU A 647 14.53 -28.22 -17.40
N GLY A 648 15.13 -28.46 -16.23
CA GLY A 648 16.49 -29.00 -16.12
C GLY A 648 17.60 -28.03 -16.54
N LYS A 649 17.30 -26.73 -16.66
CA LYS A 649 18.25 -25.65 -16.99
C LYS A 649 18.95 -25.14 -15.72
N THR A 650 19.58 -26.03 -14.97
CA THR A 650 20.11 -25.76 -13.61
C THR A 650 21.09 -24.59 -13.52
N ALA A 651 21.95 -24.39 -14.53
CA ALA A 651 22.91 -23.28 -14.52
C ALA A 651 22.22 -21.91 -14.64
N GLU A 652 21.25 -21.80 -15.57
CA GLU A 652 20.43 -20.61 -15.74
C GLU A 652 19.54 -20.36 -14.51
N ALA A 653 18.98 -21.43 -13.93
CA ALA A 653 18.22 -21.35 -12.69
C ALA A 653 19.04 -20.73 -11.55
N TYR A 654 20.28 -21.18 -11.37
CA TYR A 654 21.18 -20.66 -10.35
C TYR A 654 21.59 -19.20 -10.58
N GLU A 655 21.84 -18.81 -11.84
CA GLU A 655 22.12 -17.41 -12.19
C GLU A 655 20.97 -16.49 -11.79
N ARG A 656 19.73 -16.84 -12.18
CA ARG A 656 18.52 -16.07 -11.86
C ARG A 656 18.22 -16.06 -10.36
N PHE A 657 18.47 -17.16 -9.67
CA PHE A 657 18.37 -17.25 -8.22
C PHE A 657 19.33 -16.28 -7.53
N MET A 658 20.62 -16.28 -7.89
CA MET A 658 21.61 -15.38 -7.27
C MET A 658 21.31 -13.91 -7.57
N GLN A 659 20.81 -13.62 -8.77
CA GLN A 659 20.35 -12.29 -9.15
C GLN A 659 19.22 -11.78 -8.24
N ALA A 660 18.22 -12.61 -7.91
CA ALA A 660 17.19 -12.25 -6.94
C ALA A 660 17.72 -12.22 -5.50
N ALA A 661 18.61 -13.15 -5.12
CA ALA A 661 19.04 -13.33 -3.73
C ALA A 661 19.92 -12.18 -3.24
N LEU A 662 20.67 -11.58 -4.16
CA LEU A 662 21.57 -10.46 -3.90
C LEU A 662 20.95 -9.10 -4.21
N VAL A 663 19.67 -9.03 -4.62
CA VAL A 663 19.02 -7.77 -5.06
C VAL A 663 19.19 -6.63 -4.05
N ASP A 664 18.98 -6.94 -2.77
CA ASP A 664 19.11 -5.97 -1.67
C ASP A 664 20.50 -5.98 -1.04
N LEU A 665 21.22 -7.12 -1.06
CA LEU A 665 22.53 -7.22 -0.43
C LEU A 665 23.61 -6.49 -1.23
N GLU A 666 23.51 -6.45 -2.55
CA GLU A 666 24.50 -5.87 -3.46
C GLU A 666 23.91 -4.71 -4.30
N ASP A 667 22.71 -4.24 -3.97
CA ASP A 667 21.99 -3.16 -4.65
C ASP A 667 22.00 -3.31 -6.19
N VAL A 668 21.76 -4.53 -6.68
CA VAL A 668 21.93 -4.90 -8.10
C VAL A 668 21.05 -4.02 -9.03
N ARG A 669 19.95 -3.49 -8.49
CA ARG A 669 18.99 -2.62 -9.21
C ARG A 669 19.18 -1.12 -8.93
N GLY A 670 20.04 -0.74 -7.98
CA GLY A 670 20.31 0.67 -7.64
C GLY A 670 19.21 1.37 -6.82
N ASN A 671 18.26 0.62 -6.27
CA ASN A 671 17.10 1.15 -5.55
C ASN A 671 16.84 0.48 -4.19
N ALA A 672 17.79 -0.29 -3.66
CA ALA A 672 17.68 -0.91 -2.33
C ALA A 672 17.57 0.13 -1.19
N HIS A 673 17.98 1.37 -1.42
CA HIS A 673 17.79 2.48 -0.48
C HIS A 673 16.31 2.81 -0.20
N GLU A 674 15.38 2.39 -1.07
CA GLU A 674 13.94 2.55 -0.87
C GLU A 674 13.33 1.53 0.11
N GLY A 675 14.05 0.45 0.41
CA GLY A 675 13.61 -0.66 1.25
C GLY A 675 13.84 -2.03 0.61
N ILE A 676 13.76 -3.09 1.42
CA ILE A 676 13.90 -4.50 1.06
C ILE A 676 12.82 -4.91 0.05
N HIS A 677 13.18 -5.64 -0.99
CA HIS A 677 12.24 -6.16 -1.98
C HIS A 677 11.51 -7.41 -1.44
N GLY A 678 10.40 -7.22 -0.72
CA GLY A 678 9.67 -8.29 -0.04
C GLY A 678 9.25 -9.45 -0.95
N ALA A 679 8.77 -9.15 -2.16
CA ALA A 679 8.42 -10.17 -3.14
C ALA A 679 9.63 -10.99 -3.62
N SER A 680 10.80 -10.36 -3.79
CA SER A 680 12.04 -11.07 -4.13
C SER A 680 12.43 -12.00 -2.98
N ALA A 681 12.41 -11.51 -1.74
CA ALA A 681 12.74 -12.30 -0.56
C ALA A 681 11.82 -13.52 -0.40
N GLY A 682 10.52 -13.38 -0.64
CA GLY A 682 9.57 -14.50 -0.66
C GLY A 682 9.82 -15.46 -1.82
N GLY A 683 10.13 -14.92 -3.00
CA GLY A 683 10.53 -15.68 -4.18
C GLY A 683 11.79 -16.53 -3.96
N ILE A 684 12.75 -16.07 -3.16
CA ILE A 684 13.96 -16.83 -2.82
C ILE A 684 13.64 -18.12 -2.07
N TRP A 685 12.76 -18.08 -1.08
CA TRP A 685 12.31 -19.30 -0.41
C TRP A 685 11.68 -20.28 -1.41
N GLN A 686 10.83 -19.76 -2.30
CA GLN A 686 10.17 -20.56 -3.34
C GLN A 686 11.19 -21.14 -4.33
N ALA A 687 12.16 -20.37 -4.80
CA ALA A 687 13.22 -20.86 -5.68
C ALA A 687 14.01 -22.01 -5.07
N VAL A 688 14.33 -21.92 -3.78
CA VAL A 688 15.07 -22.98 -3.08
C VAL A 688 14.22 -24.22 -2.85
N VAL A 689 13.02 -24.07 -2.31
CA VAL A 689 12.18 -25.22 -1.90
C VAL A 689 11.43 -25.80 -3.09
N LEU A 690 10.74 -24.95 -3.85
CA LEU A 690 9.87 -25.35 -4.96
C LEU A 690 10.61 -25.55 -6.29
N GLY A 691 11.76 -24.88 -6.47
CA GLY A 691 12.64 -25.02 -7.65
C GLY A 691 13.75 -26.06 -7.45
N PHE A 692 14.81 -25.71 -6.71
CA PHE A 692 15.98 -26.59 -6.52
C PHE A 692 15.67 -27.83 -5.68
N GLY A 693 14.86 -27.71 -4.63
CA GLY A 693 14.33 -28.85 -3.89
C GLY A 693 13.29 -29.65 -4.70
N GLY A 694 12.68 -29.01 -5.69
CA GLY A 694 11.64 -29.56 -6.55
C GLY A 694 10.47 -30.12 -5.76
N ILE A 695 10.08 -29.45 -4.67
CA ILE A 695 8.97 -29.90 -3.85
C ILE A 695 7.66 -29.76 -4.64
N GLN A 696 6.94 -30.87 -4.71
CA GLN A 696 5.56 -30.97 -5.19
C GLN A 696 4.67 -31.44 -4.03
N MET A 697 3.55 -30.76 -3.81
CA MET A 697 2.61 -31.14 -2.76
C MET A 697 1.69 -32.25 -3.27
N GLY A 698 1.93 -33.49 -2.84
CA GLY A 698 1.05 -34.61 -3.16
C GLY A 698 -0.18 -34.69 -2.26
N ASP A 699 -1.13 -35.56 -2.62
CA ASP A 699 -2.41 -35.74 -1.91
C ASP A 699 -2.25 -36.13 -0.43
N SER A 700 -1.13 -36.75 -0.06
CA SER A 700 -0.87 -37.24 1.30
C SER A 700 0.43 -36.72 1.92
N GLU A 701 1.47 -36.52 1.12
CA GLU A 701 2.76 -36.00 1.57
C GLU A 701 3.43 -35.15 0.46
N PRO A 702 4.27 -34.16 0.83
CA PRO A 702 5.14 -33.46 -0.11
C PRO A 702 6.27 -34.37 -0.61
N ILE A 703 6.61 -34.27 -1.89
CA ILE A 703 7.62 -35.11 -2.56
C ILE A 703 8.69 -34.21 -3.19
N ALA A 704 9.96 -34.61 -3.06
CA ALA A 704 11.10 -33.88 -3.63
C ALA A 704 11.57 -34.47 -4.97
N HIS A 705 11.80 -33.59 -5.94
CA HIS A 705 12.43 -33.86 -7.22
C HIS A 705 13.63 -32.92 -7.41
N PRO A 706 14.76 -33.16 -6.74
CA PRO A 706 15.83 -32.17 -6.61
C PRO A 706 16.56 -31.85 -7.91
N HIS A 707 16.85 -30.56 -8.11
CA HIS A 707 17.61 -29.97 -9.22
C HIS A 707 18.81 -29.16 -8.69
N LEU A 708 19.61 -29.75 -7.79
CA LEU A 708 20.68 -29.02 -7.09
C LEU A 708 21.74 -28.46 -8.06
N PRO A 709 22.12 -27.17 -7.93
CA PRO A 709 23.25 -26.59 -8.65
C PRO A 709 24.56 -27.32 -8.34
N ALA A 710 25.50 -27.30 -9.30
CA ALA A 710 26.77 -28.04 -9.17
C ALA A 710 27.60 -27.66 -7.93
N GLY A 711 27.48 -26.43 -7.43
CA GLY A 711 28.16 -25.96 -6.22
C GLY A 711 27.52 -26.42 -4.90
N TRP A 712 26.26 -26.87 -4.93
CA TRP A 712 25.54 -27.27 -3.73
C TRP A 712 25.75 -28.76 -3.46
N THR A 713 26.44 -29.05 -2.36
CA THR A 713 26.71 -30.42 -1.91
C THR A 713 25.57 -30.99 -1.07
N ARG A 714 24.81 -30.12 -0.39
CA ARG A 714 23.65 -30.47 0.44
C ARG A 714 22.64 -29.33 0.47
N LEU A 715 21.36 -29.67 0.44
CA LEU A 715 20.24 -28.78 0.73
C LEU A 715 19.36 -29.44 1.80
N LYS A 716 19.23 -28.80 2.96
CA LYS A 716 18.39 -29.28 4.07
C LYS A 716 17.39 -28.21 4.50
N PHE A 717 16.13 -28.60 4.63
CA PHE A 717 15.05 -27.74 5.13
C PHE A 717 13.93 -28.60 5.67
N LYS A 718 12.90 -27.97 6.23
CA LYS A 718 11.64 -28.64 6.54
C LYS A 718 10.46 -27.75 6.25
N LEU A 719 9.30 -28.36 6.10
CA LEU A 719 8.04 -27.66 5.88
C LEU A 719 6.89 -28.38 6.57
N MET A 720 5.84 -27.63 6.85
CA MET A 720 4.61 -28.12 7.44
C MET A 720 3.56 -28.34 6.37
N TRP A 721 2.98 -29.54 6.34
CA TRP A 721 1.88 -29.91 5.45
C TRP A 721 0.82 -30.66 6.26
N ARG A 722 -0.42 -30.14 6.25
CA ARG A 722 -1.58 -30.70 6.97
C ARG A 722 -1.27 -31.02 8.43
N GLY A 723 -0.64 -30.06 9.12
CA GLY A 723 -0.28 -30.16 10.54
C GLY A 723 0.91 -31.07 10.86
N LYS A 724 1.67 -31.53 9.87
CA LYS A 724 2.85 -32.38 10.07
C LYS A 724 4.11 -31.74 9.50
N TRP A 725 5.22 -31.83 10.23
CA TRP A 725 6.53 -31.45 9.75
C TRP A 725 7.14 -32.55 8.88
N HIS A 726 7.63 -32.15 7.70
CA HIS A 726 8.37 -32.97 6.76
C HIS A 726 9.77 -32.40 6.61
N GLU A 727 10.79 -33.19 6.94
CA GLU A 727 12.19 -32.80 6.80
C GLU A 727 12.77 -33.36 5.49
N PHE A 728 13.54 -32.54 4.79
CA PHE A 728 14.23 -32.87 3.55
C PHE A 728 15.72 -32.65 3.75
N ASP A 729 16.52 -33.64 3.37
CA ASP A 729 17.98 -33.62 3.39
C ASP A 729 18.46 -34.19 2.06
N LEU A 730 18.83 -33.31 1.14
CA LEU A 730 19.04 -33.60 -0.28
C LEU A 730 20.53 -33.44 -0.60
N GLY A 731 21.17 -34.47 -1.16
CA GLY A 731 22.58 -34.45 -1.56
C GLY A 731 22.79 -34.85 -3.03
N THR A 732 23.98 -34.59 -3.57
CA THR A 732 24.34 -34.80 -4.98
C THR A 732 24.44 -36.27 -5.44
N GLY A 733 24.12 -37.23 -4.56
CA GLY A 733 24.16 -38.67 -4.85
C GLY A 733 22.84 -39.45 -4.66
N ASP A 734 21.80 -38.86 -4.08
CA ASP A 734 20.62 -39.60 -3.64
C ASP A 734 19.44 -39.52 -4.62
N LYS A 735 19.41 -40.47 -5.56
CA LYS A 735 18.16 -40.81 -6.26
C LYS A 735 17.26 -41.60 -5.30
N LYS A 736 16.37 -40.87 -4.61
CA LYS A 736 15.24 -41.31 -3.75
C LYS A 736 15.57 -41.42 -2.25
N ILE A 737 15.18 -40.41 -1.47
CA ILE A 737 14.86 -40.59 -0.05
C ILE A 737 13.43 -40.06 0.20
N ARG A 738 12.54 -40.95 0.65
CA ARG A 738 11.23 -40.63 1.22
C ARG A 738 11.46 -40.13 2.65
N GLY A 739 11.00 -38.93 2.99
CA GLY A 739 11.08 -38.40 4.36
C GLY A 739 10.24 -39.25 5.33
N GLN A 740 10.86 -39.76 6.40
CA GLN A 740 10.15 -40.42 7.49
C GLN A 740 9.67 -39.36 8.50
N GLY A 741 8.34 -39.24 8.67
CA GLY A 741 7.74 -38.41 9.71
C GLY A 741 7.89 -39.03 11.11
N GLY A 742 8.54 -38.31 12.02
CA GLY A 742 8.67 -38.69 13.43
C GLY A 742 7.39 -38.43 14.24
N GLN A 743 6.94 -39.43 15.00
CA GLN A 743 5.85 -39.31 15.97
C GLN A 743 6.33 -38.68 17.30
N GLY A 744 5.74 -37.55 17.69
CA GLY A 744 5.82 -36.98 19.04
C GLY A 744 4.49 -37.13 19.77
N ARG A 745 4.52 -37.72 20.97
CA ARG A 745 3.35 -38.10 21.81
C ARG A 745 2.67 -36.91 22.50
N GLN A 746 1.34 -37.03 22.62
CA GLN A 746 0.44 -36.22 23.46
C GLN A 746 0.65 -36.43 24.97
N GLY A 747 0.30 -35.41 25.76
CA GLY A 747 -0.11 -35.55 27.16
C GLY A 747 -0.53 -34.21 27.78
N GLY A 748 -1.81 -34.06 28.14
CA GLY A 748 -2.29 -32.93 28.95
C GLY A 748 -3.80 -32.71 28.89
N GLN A 749 -4.55 -33.44 29.71
CA GLN A 749 -5.99 -33.24 29.95
C GLN A 749 -6.26 -32.03 30.87
N GLY A 750 -7.36 -31.33 30.60
CA GLY A 750 -8.09 -30.44 31.50
C GLY A 750 -9.06 -29.63 30.63
N GLY A 751 -10.38 -29.61 30.79
CA GLY A 751 -11.23 -29.81 31.95
C GLY A 751 -12.34 -28.75 31.79
N TRP A 752 -13.46 -29.15 31.19
CA TRP A 752 -14.57 -28.26 30.81
C TRP A 752 -15.27 -27.68 32.05
N LEU A 753 -15.44 -26.36 32.10
CA LEU A 753 -16.30 -25.65 33.04
C LEU A 753 -17.33 -24.83 32.26
N THR A 754 -18.59 -25.21 32.41
CA THR A 754 -19.80 -24.56 31.92
C THR A 754 -20.27 -23.47 32.87
N THR A 755 -20.68 -22.29 32.38
CA THR A 755 -21.63 -21.42 33.10
C THR A 755 -22.56 -20.62 32.16
N ASN A 756 -23.81 -20.55 32.60
CA ASN A 756 -25.04 -20.03 31.98
C ASN A 756 -25.07 -18.53 31.61
N ASN A 757 -25.66 -18.27 30.43
CA ASN A 757 -26.92 -17.56 30.17
C ASN A 757 -27.25 -16.25 30.94
N GLN A 758 -27.37 -15.13 30.21
CA GLN A 758 -28.39 -14.10 30.40
C GLN A 758 -28.52 -13.18 29.16
N GLN A 759 -29.74 -13.08 28.62
CA GLN A 759 -30.17 -12.17 27.54
C GLN A 759 -30.36 -10.73 28.06
N PRO A 760 -30.43 -9.75 27.13
CA PRO A 760 -31.52 -8.79 27.18
C PRO A 760 -32.21 -8.56 25.82
N THR A 761 -33.53 -8.46 25.88
CA THR A 761 -34.47 -8.14 24.81
C THR A 761 -34.52 -6.63 24.51
N THR A 762 -34.66 -6.24 23.24
CA THR A 762 -35.03 -4.87 22.84
C THR A 762 -36.40 -4.84 22.17
N ASN A 763 -37.25 -3.92 22.64
CA ASN A 763 -38.58 -3.62 22.11
C ASN A 763 -38.48 -2.56 21.01
N HIS A 764 -39.16 -2.79 19.88
CA HIS A 764 -39.42 -1.77 18.86
C HIS A 764 -40.79 -1.10 19.12
N GLN A 765 -40.86 0.23 18.93
CA GLN A 765 -42.10 0.97 18.68
C GLN A 765 -41.95 1.90 17.46
N PRO A 766 -43.06 2.27 16.78
CA PRO A 766 -43.04 2.85 15.44
C PRO A 766 -43.06 4.39 15.41
N SER A 767 -42.59 4.90 14.27
CA SER A 767 -42.27 6.28 13.88
C SER A 767 -43.43 7.29 13.88
N THR A 768 -43.15 8.49 14.40
CA THR A 768 -43.94 9.73 14.24
C THR A 768 -43.55 10.51 12.98
N ILE A 769 -44.52 11.26 12.45
CA ILE A 769 -44.52 12.07 11.22
C ILE A 769 -43.43 13.16 11.27
N MET A 770 -42.59 13.29 10.24
CA MET A 770 -41.54 14.34 10.16
C MET A 770 -41.80 15.33 9.01
N SER A 771 -41.72 16.63 9.35
CA SER A 771 -41.48 17.75 8.43
C SER A 771 -40.15 17.56 7.68
N PRO A 772 -39.94 18.17 6.50
CA PRO A 772 -38.65 18.13 5.82
C PRO A 772 -37.55 18.72 6.72
N ASP A 773 -36.59 17.87 7.13
CA ASP A 773 -35.45 18.23 7.97
C ASP A 773 -34.37 18.93 7.11
N ILE A 774 -34.68 20.15 6.66
CA ILE A 774 -33.77 20.96 5.84
C ILE A 774 -32.68 21.54 6.74
N ARG A 775 -31.42 21.16 6.46
CA ARG A 775 -30.25 21.58 7.24
C ARG A 775 -29.15 22.22 6.40
N GLY A 776 -29.28 22.23 5.07
CA GLY A 776 -28.31 22.86 4.18
C GLY A 776 -28.87 23.41 2.87
N PHE A 777 -28.20 24.42 2.34
CA PHE A 777 -28.42 24.98 1.00
C PHE A 777 -27.16 24.88 0.17
N ILE A 778 -27.31 24.51 -1.10
CA ILE A 778 -26.25 24.43 -2.09
C ILE A 778 -26.61 25.37 -3.23
N PHE A 779 -25.83 26.42 -3.44
CA PHE A 779 -26.08 27.40 -4.50
C PHE A 779 -25.19 27.10 -5.71
N ASP A 780 -25.75 27.14 -6.91
CA ASP A 780 -24.92 27.36 -8.10
C ASP A 780 -24.30 28.78 -8.06
N LEU A 781 -23.27 29.00 -8.87
CA LEU A 781 -22.57 30.28 -8.95
C LEU A 781 -23.17 31.19 -10.03
N ASP A 782 -23.25 30.69 -11.26
CA ASP A 782 -23.48 31.46 -12.48
C ASP A 782 -25.00 31.64 -12.68
N GLY A 783 -25.49 32.88 -12.65
CA GLY A 783 -26.91 33.19 -12.78
C GLY A 783 -27.74 32.99 -11.49
N VAL A 784 -27.11 32.48 -10.42
CA VAL A 784 -27.71 32.35 -9.08
C VAL A 784 -27.11 33.36 -8.08
N LEU A 785 -25.78 33.38 -7.92
CA LEU A 785 -25.12 34.32 -7.00
C LEU A 785 -24.59 35.57 -7.72
N THR A 786 -24.15 35.42 -8.97
CA THR A 786 -23.61 36.50 -9.81
C THR A 786 -23.87 36.21 -11.29
N ASP A 787 -23.95 37.23 -12.13
CA ASP A 787 -24.13 37.05 -13.59
C ASP A 787 -22.77 36.93 -14.31
N THR A 788 -22.03 35.87 -13.99
CA THR A 788 -20.72 35.58 -14.63
C THR A 788 -20.85 34.85 -15.96
N ALA A 789 -22.07 34.51 -16.37
CA ALA A 789 -22.39 33.90 -17.66
C ALA A 789 -21.96 34.80 -18.84
N GLU A 790 -22.05 36.12 -18.68
CA GLU A 790 -21.62 37.09 -19.69
C GLU A 790 -20.09 37.02 -19.94
N TYR A 791 -19.28 36.81 -18.90
CA TYR A 791 -17.83 36.66 -19.06
C TYR A 791 -17.46 35.34 -19.75
N HIS A 792 -18.25 34.29 -19.55
CA HIS A 792 -18.08 33.04 -20.30
C HIS A 792 -18.43 33.21 -21.78
N TYR A 793 -19.50 33.94 -22.10
CA TYR A 793 -19.86 34.29 -23.46
C TYR A 793 -18.76 35.09 -24.15
N LEU A 794 -18.27 36.17 -23.54
CA LEU A 794 -17.22 37.01 -24.12
C LEU A 794 -15.92 36.24 -24.37
N ALA A 795 -15.55 35.34 -23.46
CA ALA A 795 -14.37 34.49 -23.62
C ALA A 795 -14.52 33.48 -24.77
N TRP A 796 -15.72 32.90 -24.96
CA TRP A 796 -16.01 32.02 -26.10
C TRP A 796 -16.09 32.80 -27.42
N GLN A 797 -16.71 33.98 -27.42
CA GLN A 797 -16.78 34.85 -28.59
C GLN A 797 -15.39 35.27 -29.06
N LYS A 798 -14.52 35.69 -28.14
CA LYS A 798 -13.14 36.05 -28.48
C LYS A 798 -12.36 34.88 -29.09
N LEU A 799 -12.49 33.68 -28.51
CA LEU A 799 -11.86 32.48 -29.07
C LEU A 799 -12.42 32.17 -30.46
N ALA A 800 -13.74 32.24 -30.64
CA ALA A 800 -14.40 31.94 -31.91
C ALA A 800 -14.00 32.94 -33.00
N ASP A 801 -13.90 34.23 -32.69
CA ASP A 801 -13.46 35.27 -33.62
C ASP A 801 -12.02 35.04 -34.09
N GLU A 802 -11.12 34.65 -33.18
CA GLU A 802 -9.72 34.32 -33.50
C GLU A 802 -9.59 33.08 -34.40
N GLU A 803 -10.47 32.11 -34.23
CA GLU A 803 -10.50 30.84 -34.97
C GLU A 803 -11.39 30.89 -36.24
N GLY A 804 -12.03 32.04 -36.50
CA GLY A 804 -12.97 32.22 -37.59
C GLY A 804 -14.17 31.25 -37.51
N LEU A 805 -14.65 30.98 -36.29
CA LEU A 805 -15.79 30.12 -36.00
C LEU A 805 -17.06 30.96 -35.78
N PRO A 806 -18.22 30.56 -36.35
CA PRO A 806 -19.46 31.27 -36.10
C PRO A 806 -19.93 31.01 -34.66
N PHE A 807 -20.01 32.05 -33.84
CA PHE A 807 -20.55 31.97 -32.49
C PHE A 807 -21.46 33.16 -32.18
N SER A 808 -22.71 32.89 -31.81
CA SER A 808 -23.73 33.90 -31.50
C SER A 808 -24.20 33.79 -30.05
N ARG A 809 -24.86 34.82 -29.53
CA ARG A 809 -25.49 34.76 -28.20
C ARG A 809 -26.53 33.65 -28.09
N GLU A 810 -27.28 33.41 -29.16
CA GLU A 810 -28.26 32.32 -29.22
C GLU A 810 -27.59 30.94 -29.14
N ALA A 811 -26.40 30.77 -29.76
CA ALA A 811 -25.61 29.55 -29.63
C ALA A 811 -25.02 29.37 -28.22
N ASN A 812 -24.69 30.46 -27.53
CA ASN A 812 -24.17 30.42 -26.16
C ASN A 812 -25.22 29.93 -25.14
N GLU A 813 -26.50 30.19 -25.37
CA GLU A 813 -27.57 29.68 -24.49
C GLU A 813 -27.58 28.15 -24.44
N ALA A 814 -27.25 27.48 -25.55
CA ALA A 814 -27.13 26.02 -25.61
C ALA A 814 -25.90 25.47 -24.86
N LEU A 815 -24.97 26.32 -24.44
CA LEU A 815 -23.77 25.94 -23.68
C LEU A 815 -23.92 26.13 -22.17
N ARG A 816 -25.06 26.67 -21.71
CA ARG A 816 -25.28 26.97 -20.30
C ARG A 816 -25.36 25.67 -19.50
N GLY A 817 -24.42 25.50 -18.57
CA GLY A 817 -24.30 24.27 -17.76
C GLY A 817 -23.56 23.12 -18.45
N VAL A 818 -23.08 23.30 -19.68
CA VAL A 818 -22.30 22.30 -20.44
C VAL A 818 -20.80 22.43 -20.11
N SER A 819 -20.07 21.30 -20.08
CA SER A 819 -18.64 21.32 -19.77
C SER A 819 -17.85 22.13 -20.81
N ARG A 820 -16.66 22.60 -20.43
CA ARG A 820 -15.80 23.41 -21.32
C ARG A 820 -15.39 22.67 -22.59
N ARG A 821 -15.12 21.37 -22.47
CA ARG A 821 -14.72 20.52 -23.59
C ARG A 821 -15.88 20.32 -24.56
N GLU A 822 -17.05 19.95 -24.04
CA GLU A 822 -18.26 19.79 -24.87
C GLU A 822 -18.69 21.11 -25.50
N SER A 823 -18.57 22.22 -24.76
CA SER A 823 -18.78 23.57 -25.30
C SER A 823 -17.85 23.86 -26.47
N LEU A 824 -16.56 23.53 -26.36
CA LEU A 824 -15.61 23.71 -27.47
C LEU A 824 -15.97 22.82 -28.65
N LEU A 825 -16.30 21.54 -28.41
CA LEU A 825 -16.71 20.60 -29.46
C LEU A 825 -17.96 21.09 -30.20
N TYR A 826 -18.90 21.69 -29.50
CA TYR A 826 -20.08 22.32 -30.10
C TYR A 826 -19.71 23.53 -30.97
N ILE A 827 -18.78 24.38 -30.51
CA ILE A 827 -18.34 25.59 -31.24
C ILE A 827 -17.51 25.25 -32.49
N VAL A 828 -16.65 24.23 -32.42
CA VAL A 828 -15.82 23.82 -33.58
C VAL A 828 -16.62 23.04 -34.63
N GLY A 829 -17.74 22.43 -34.24
CA GLY A 829 -18.61 21.65 -35.13
C GLY A 829 -17.84 20.52 -35.83
N ASP A 830 -18.01 20.40 -37.15
CA ASP A 830 -17.36 19.34 -37.96
C ASP A 830 -15.90 19.63 -38.33
N ARG A 831 -15.32 20.76 -37.88
CA ARG A 831 -13.91 21.08 -38.18
C ARG A 831 -12.98 20.13 -37.42
N LYS A 832 -11.99 19.59 -38.12
CA LYS A 832 -11.02 18.64 -37.55
C LYS A 832 -9.85 19.39 -36.89
N TYR A 833 -9.76 19.27 -35.58
CA TYR A 833 -8.62 19.70 -34.78
C TYR A 833 -7.97 18.46 -34.15
N SER A 834 -6.65 18.47 -33.97
CA SER A 834 -5.97 17.48 -33.12
C SER A 834 -6.31 17.73 -31.64
N GLU A 835 -6.18 16.72 -30.79
CA GLU A 835 -6.43 16.89 -29.34
C GLU A 835 -5.52 17.97 -28.73
N ALA A 836 -4.26 18.08 -29.19
CA ALA A 836 -3.36 19.16 -28.76
C ALA A 836 -3.89 20.56 -29.10
N GLN A 837 -4.52 20.72 -30.26
CA GLN A 837 -5.14 22.00 -30.66
C GLN A 837 -6.40 22.30 -29.86
N LEU A 838 -7.26 21.30 -29.63
CA LEU A 838 -8.44 21.46 -28.78
C LEU A 838 -8.04 21.83 -27.35
N GLN A 839 -6.97 21.22 -26.83
CA GLN A 839 -6.43 21.55 -25.51
C GLN A 839 -5.92 22.99 -25.43
N GLU A 840 -5.13 23.44 -26.42
CA GLU A 840 -4.66 24.83 -26.48
C GLU A 840 -5.82 25.83 -26.53
N MET A 841 -6.86 25.57 -27.33
CA MET A 841 -8.04 26.42 -27.44
C MET A 841 -8.82 26.50 -26.11
N MET A 842 -8.95 25.38 -25.38
CA MET A 842 -9.56 25.36 -24.05
C MET A 842 -8.76 26.19 -23.04
N ASP A 843 -7.43 26.09 -23.09
CA ASP A 843 -6.53 26.84 -22.20
C ASP A 843 -6.55 28.33 -22.53
N ARG A 844 -6.56 28.68 -23.81
CA ARG A 844 -6.66 30.07 -24.28
C ARG A 844 -7.99 30.70 -23.87
N LYS A 845 -9.11 29.99 -24.04
CA LYS A 845 -10.41 30.45 -23.53
C LYS A 845 -10.40 30.65 -22.02
N ASN A 846 -9.75 29.76 -21.28
CA ASN A 846 -9.63 29.89 -19.84
C ASN A 846 -8.84 31.14 -19.45
N ARG A 847 -7.75 31.48 -20.17
CA ARG A 847 -7.01 32.73 -19.95
C ARG A 847 -7.91 33.96 -20.14
N TYR A 848 -8.72 34.01 -21.20
CA TYR A 848 -9.65 35.13 -21.44
C TYR A 848 -10.69 35.27 -20.35
N TYR A 849 -11.22 34.15 -19.86
CA TYR A 849 -12.17 34.16 -18.76
C TYR A 849 -11.52 34.62 -17.45
N VAL A 850 -10.34 34.08 -17.10
CA VAL A 850 -9.60 34.44 -15.88
C VAL A 850 -9.23 35.92 -15.86
N GLU A 851 -8.86 36.49 -17.01
CA GLU A 851 -8.62 37.93 -17.17
C GLU A 851 -9.91 38.72 -16.92
N SER A 852 -11.04 38.27 -17.48
CA SER A 852 -12.34 38.95 -17.37
C SER A 852 -12.88 38.98 -15.94
N ILE A 853 -12.71 37.90 -15.18
CA ILE A 853 -13.18 37.83 -13.78
C ILE A 853 -12.29 38.62 -12.80
N GLN A 854 -11.16 39.20 -13.23
CA GLN A 854 -10.33 40.01 -12.34
C GLN A 854 -11.04 41.27 -11.84
N ASN A 855 -12.00 41.78 -12.62
CA ASN A 855 -12.74 43.01 -12.31
C ASN A 855 -14.02 42.77 -11.48
N ILE A 856 -14.32 41.51 -11.13
CA ILE A 856 -15.47 41.20 -10.25
C ILE A 856 -15.28 41.84 -8.88
N SER A 857 -16.37 42.39 -8.36
CA SER A 857 -16.47 43.07 -7.08
C SER A 857 -17.75 42.66 -6.34
N PRO A 858 -17.91 43.02 -5.06
CA PRO A 858 -19.15 42.76 -4.34
C PRO A 858 -20.42 43.40 -4.94
N GLN A 859 -20.28 44.37 -5.86
CA GLN A 859 -21.42 44.99 -6.56
C GLN A 859 -22.05 44.07 -7.62
N ASP A 860 -21.33 43.01 -8.01
CA ASP A 860 -21.75 42.05 -9.03
C ASP A 860 -22.59 40.88 -8.46
N LEU A 861 -22.95 40.95 -7.17
CA LEU A 861 -23.90 40.03 -6.55
C LEU A 861 -25.33 40.31 -7.00
N LEU A 862 -26.08 39.27 -7.32
CA LEU A 862 -27.48 39.41 -7.71
C LEU A 862 -28.35 39.90 -6.53
N PRO A 863 -29.41 40.70 -6.78
CA PRO A 863 -30.28 41.21 -5.72
C PRO A 863 -30.87 40.10 -4.85
N GLY A 864 -30.80 40.27 -3.52
CA GLY A 864 -31.34 39.32 -2.53
C GLY A 864 -30.36 38.25 -2.06
N VAL A 865 -29.23 38.03 -2.75
CA VAL A 865 -28.23 37.00 -2.38
C VAL A 865 -27.69 37.20 -0.97
N VAL A 866 -27.16 38.38 -0.66
CA VAL A 866 -26.56 38.66 0.67
C VAL A 866 -27.59 38.49 1.79
N THR A 867 -28.80 39.03 1.60
CA THR A 867 -29.88 38.92 2.58
C THR A 867 -30.23 37.47 2.87
N LEU A 868 -30.42 36.64 1.84
CA LEU A 868 -30.78 35.24 2.00
C LEU A 868 -29.65 34.43 2.65
N LEU A 869 -28.39 34.63 2.25
CA LEU A 869 -27.24 33.95 2.85
C LEU A 869 -27.09 34.31 4.34
N ASP A 870 -27.29 35.58 4.71
CA ASP A 870 -27.22 36.02 6.10
C ASP A 870 -28.37 35.44 6.93
N GLU A 871 -29.59 35.36 6.38
CA GLU A 871 -30.74 34.72 7.03
C GLU A 871 -30.52 33.21 7.26
N LEU A 872 -30.00 32.50 6.26
CA LEU A 872 -29.67 31.08 6.36
C LEU A 872 -28.62 30.82 7.46
N LYS A 873 -27.55 31.63 7.52
CA LYS A 873 -26.56 31.54 8.58
C LYS A 873 -27.14 31.83 9.97
N GLN A 874 -28.00 32.84 10.10
CA GLN A 874 -28.67 33.14 11.36
C GLN A 874 -29.60 32.01 11.82
N ALA A 875 -30.20 31.28 10.88
CA ALA A 875 -31.01 30.10 11.15
C ALA A 875 -30.21 28.82 11.43
N GLY A 876 -28.87 28.87 11.37
CA GLY A 876 -27.99 27.71 11.55
C GLY A 876 -28.00 26.72 10.38
N ILE A 877 -28.47 27.14 9.21
CA ILE A 877 -28.47 26.34 7.99
C ILE A 877 -27.08 26.44 7.34
N LYS A 878 -26.50 25.29 7.01
CA LYS A 878 -25.19 25.23 6.34
C LYS A 878 -25.28 25.63 4.88
N ILE A 879 -24.26 26.30 4.35
CA ILE A 879 -24.27 26.82 2.99
C ILE A 879 -23.08 26.29 2.20
N ALA A 880 -23.33 25.72 1.03
CA ALA A 880 -22.29 25.34 0.08
C ALA A 880 -22.47 26.00 -1.29
N LEU A 881 -21.38 26.03 -2.06
CA LEU A 881 -21.37 26.33 -3.48
C LEU A 881 -21.23 25.04 -4.30
N GLY A 882 -21.96 24.91 -5.41
CA GLY A 882 -21.80 23.84 -6.39
C GLY A 882 -21.70 24.37 -7.81
N SER A 883 -20.49 24.66 -8.28
CA SER A 883 -20.22 25.19 -9.63
C SER A 883 -19.35 24.24 -10.47
N ALA A 884 -19.64 24.12 -11.76
CA ALA A 884 -18.77 23.39 -12.71
C ALA A 884 -17.49 24.18 -13.06
N SER A 885 -17.37 25.44 -12.63
CA SER A 885 -16.22 26.29 -12.92
C SER A 885 -15.04 25.97 -12.01
N LYS A 886 -13.87 25.76 -12.62
CA LYS A 886 -12.57 25.64 -11.92
C LYS A 886 -12.12 26.92 -11.20
N ASN A 887 -12.80 28.06 -11.44
CA ASN A 887 -12.43 29.36 -10.87
C ASN A 887 -13.41 29.84 -9.80
N ALA A 888 -14.33 28.97 -9.35
CA ALA A 888 -15.43 29.34 -8.46
C ALA A 888 -14.96 29.97 -7.14
N ARG A 889 -13.87 29.46 -6.56
CA ARG A 889 -13.28 30.01 -5.32
C ARG A 889 -12.83 31.47 -5.49
N THR A 890 -12.12 31.78 -6.57
CA THR A 890 -11.65 33.14 -6.87
C THR A 890 -12.81 34.13 -7.04
N VAL A 891 -13.90 33.69 -7.68
CA VAL A 891 -15.09 34.52 -7.85
C VAL A 891 -15.75 34.81 -6.50
N ILE A 892 -15.93 33.79 -5.65
CA ILE A 892 -16.52 33.94 -4.31
C ILE A 892 -15.71 34.86 -3.39
N GLU A 893 -14.38 34.79 -3.46
CA GLU A 893 -13.48 35.69 -2.74
C GLU A 893 -13.67 37.15 -3.18
N LYS A 894 -13.71 37.39 -4.51
CA LYS A 894 -13.89 38.74 -5.09
C LYS A 894 -15.28 39.33 -4.83
N LEU A 895 -16.31 38.49 -4.81
CA LEU A 895 -17.68 38.90 -4.45
C LEU A 895 -17.82 39.22 -2.95
N GLY A 896 -16.82 38.90 -2.11
CA GLY A 896 -16.84 39.22 -0.69
C GLY A 896 -17.81 38.35 0.15
N ILE A 897 -18.18 37.18 -0.35
CA ILE A 897 -19.10 36.24 0.32
C ILE A 897 -18.43 34.94 0.77
N ALA A 898 -17.11 34.80 0.63
CA ALA A 898 -16.37 33.61 1.08
C ALA A 898 -16.63 33.22 2.54
N ASN A 899 -16.78 34.20 3.44
CA ASN A 899 -17.09 33.97 4.86
C ASN A 899 -18.53 33.45 5.11
N ARG A 900 -19.39 33.50 4.11
CA ARG A 900 -20.79 33.02 4.15
C ARG A 900 -20.95 31.61 3.58
N ILE A 901 -19.90 31.04 2.99
CA ILE A 901 -19.91 29.71 2.40
C ILE A 901 -19.12 28.76 3.30
N ASP A 902 -19.75 27.66 3.72
CA ASP A 902 -19.15 26.66 4.62
C ASP A 902 -18.43 25.55 3.83
N ALA A 903 -18.80 25.32 2.57
CA ALA A 903 -18.10 24.40 1.66
C ALA A 903 -18.18 24.84 0.19
N ILE A 904 -17.15 24.54 -0.60
CA ILE A 904 -17.11 24.83 -2.05
C ILE A 904 -16.86 23.54 -2.82
N ALA A 905 -17.79 23.17 -3.69
CA ALA A 905 -17.62 22.18 -4.74
C ALA A 905 -17.48 22.89 -6.09
N ASP A 906 -16.33 22.72 -6.73
CA ASP A 906 -15.95 23.39 -7.96
C ASP A 906 -15.60 22.39 -9.09
N GLY A 907 -15.16 22.90 -10.25
CA GLY A 907 -14.80 22.08 -11.41
C GLY A 907 -13.62 21.11 -11.22
N TYR A 908 -12.99 21.06 -10.05
CA TYR A 908 -12.01 20.04 -9.66
C TYR A 908 -12.58 18.97 -8.72
N SER A 909 -13.75 19.22 -8.14
CA SER A 909 -14.31 18.41 -7.06
C SER A 909 -14.89 17.08 -7.56
N VAL A 910 -15.31 17.00 -8.83
CA VAL A 910 -15.98 15.81 -9.40
C VAL A 910 -15.60 15.55 -10.85
N GLN A 911 -15.67 14.27 -11.27
CA GLN A 911 -15.37 13.85 -12.64
C GLN A 911 -16.55 14.00 -13.59
N ARG A 912 -17.79 13.75 -13.13
CA ARG A 912 -19.01 13.91 -13.93
C ARG A 912 -19.66 15.25 -13.61
N PRO A 913 -19.73 16.19 -14.57
CA PRO A 913 -20.43 17.46 -14.37
C PRO A 913 -21.95 17.26 -14.41
N LYS A 914 -22.70 18.33 -14.08
CA LYS A 914 -24.16 18.42 -14.30
C LYS A 914 -24.47 17.98 -15.75
N PRO A 915 -25.49 17.13 -16.01
CA PRO A 915 -26.62 16.80 -15.15
C PRO A 915 -26.41 15.64 -14.16
N ALA A 916 -25.18 15.09 -14.04
CA ALA A 916 -24.91 14.11 -12.99
C ALA A 916 -24.97 14.77 -11.59
N PRO A 917 -25.50 14.10 -10.56
CA PRO A 917 -25.69 14.67 -9.22
C PRO A 917 -24.39 14.86 -8.44
N ASP A 918 -23.28 14.31 -8.94
CA ASP A 918 -22.00 14.16 -8.28
C ASP A 918 -21.51 15.47 -7.63
N LEU A 919 -21.63 16.61 -8.32
CA LEU A 919 -21.18 17.91 -7.81
C LEU A 919 -21.95 18.33 -6.55
N PHE A 920 -23.27 18.14 -6.53
CA PHE A 920 -24.10 18.49 -5.38
C PHE A 920 -23.97 17.46 -4.26
N LEU A 921 -23.85 16.17 -4.57
CA LEU A 921 -23.58 15.12 -3.58
C LEU A 921 -22.25 15.38 -2.86
N TYR A 922 -21.22 15.80 -3.61
CA TYR A 922 -19.96 16.21 -3.02
C TYR A 922 -20.12 17.42 -2.08
N ALA A 923 -20.85 18.46 -2.51
CA ALA A 923 -21.13 19.61 -1.66
C ALA A 923 -21.89 19.23 -0.36
N ALA A 924 -22.92 18.38 -0.45
CA ALA A 924 -23.66 17.90 0.72
C ALA A 924 -22.76 17.11 1.68
N ASN A 925 -21.89 16.25 1.15
CA ASN A 925 -20.93 15.49 1.95
C ASN A 925 -19.92 16.41 2.67
N GLN A 926 -19.43 17.47 2.01
CA GLN A 926 -18.57 18.47 2.66
C GLN A 926 -19.30 19.22 3.78
N LEU A 927 -20.60 19.41 3.67
CA LEU A 927 -21.43 19.95 4.76
C LEU A 927 -21.74 18.91 5.85
N GLY A 928 -21.44 17.63 5.65
CA GLY A 928 -21.81 16.53 6.55
C GLY A 928 -23.33 16.33 6.63
N LEU A 929 -24.03 16.48 5.49
CA LEU A 929 -25.48 16.39 5.38
C LEU A 929 -25.90 15.29 4.40
N GLU A 930 -27.04 14.66 4.70
CA GLU A 930 -27.69 13.75 3.75
C GLU A 930 -28.31 14.54 2.58
N PRO A 931 -28.39 13.97 1.36
CA PRO A 931 -28.94 14.69 0.21
C PRO A 931 -30.37 15.21 0.43
N ALA A 932 -31.23 14.42 1.07
CA ALA A 932 -32.62 14.81 1.36
C ALA A 932 -32.75 15.99 2.34
N GLN A 933 -31.68 16.34 3.05
CA GLN A 933 -31.62 17.49 3.98
C GLN A 933 -31.11 18.76 3.30
N SER A 934 -30.76 18.68 2.02
CA SER A 934 -30.16 19.76 1.25
C SER A 934 -31.13 20.31 0.20
N VAL A 935 -31.09 21.64 0.01
CA VAL A 935 -31.82 22.35 -1.04
C VAL A 935 -30.81 22.92 -2.04
N VAL A 936 -30.94 22.56 -3.31
CA VAL A 936 -30.14 23.12 -4.40
C VAL A 936 -30.87 24.33 -5.01
N VAL A 937 -30.16 25.44 -5.20
CA VAL A 937 -30.66 26.63 -5.90
C VAL A 937 -29.89 26.80 -7.21
N GLU A 938 -30.61 26.79 -8.33
CA GLU A 938 -30.02 26.62 -9.66
C GLU A 938 -30.82 27.37 -10.74
N ASP A 939 -30.15 27.81 -11.80
CA ASP A 939 -30.78 28.56 -12.90
C ASP A 939 -30.83 27.81 -14.25
N ALA A 940 -30.17 26.65 -14.34
CA ALA A 940 -30.09 25.82 -15.54
C ALA A 940 -30.82 24.46 -15.42
N GLU A 941 -31.39 23.98 -16.52
CA GLU A 941 -32.11 22.69 -16.60
C GLU A 941 -31.24 21.52 -16.12
N ALA A 942 -30.01 21.42 -16.63
CA ALA A 942 -29.06 20.37 -16.25
C ALA A 942 -28.74 20.34 -14.74
N GLY A 943 -28.72 21.50 -14.08
CA GLY A 943 -28.51 21.55 -12.63
C GLY A 943 -29.76 21.17 -11.84
N ILE A 944 -30.96 21.47 -12.34
CA ILE A 944 -32.20 20.98 -11.73
C ILE A 944 -32.29 19.45 -11.85
N GLU A 945 -31.95 18.88 -13.00
CA GLU A 945 -31.85 17.43 -13.17
C GLU A 945 -30.86 16.80 -12.21
N ALA A 946 -29.67 17.41 -12.05
CA ALA A 946 -28.65 16.95 -11.12
C ALA A 946 -29.13 16.98 -9.65
N ALA A 947 -29.85 18.02 -9.25
CA ALA A 947 -30.41 18.11 -7.90
C ALA A 947 -31.44 17.00 -7.62
N LEU A 948 -32.36 16.77 -8.56
CA LEU A 948 -33.39 15.74 -8.45
C LEU A 948 -32.81 14.32 -8.49
N ALA A 949 -31.85 14.06 -9.38
CA ALA A 949 -31.15 12.78 -9.46
C ALA A 949 -30.35 12.47 -8.18
N GLY A 950 -29.90 13.52 -7.46
CA GLY A 950 -29.24 13.40 -6.17
C GLY A 950 -30.18 13.18 -4.99
N GLY A 951 -31.50 13.18 -5.20
CA GLY A 951 -32.49 13.08 -4.12
C GLY A 951 -32.58 14.34 -3.24
N MET A 952 -32.21 15.51 -3.78
CA MET A 952 -32.24 16.79 -3.08
C MET A 952 -33.49 17.60 -3.43
N TRP A 953 -33.84 18.56 -2.58
CA TRP A 953 -34.82 19.59 -2.93
C TRP A 953 -34.22 20.55 -3.95
N ALA A 954 -35.04 21.12 -4.83
CA ALA A 954 -34.58 21.96 -5.93
C ALA A 954 -35.41 23.23 -6.05
N ILE A 955 -34.75 24.38 -6.07
CA ILE A 955 -35.33 25.70 -6.33
C ILE A 955 -34.74 26.21 -7.66
N GLY A 956 -35.61 26.39 -8.64
CA GLY A 956 -35.26 26.87 -9.97
C GLY A 956 -35.43 28.38 -10.12
N LEU A 957 -34.40 29.07 -10.61
CA LEU A 957 -34.44 30.50 -10.93
C LEU A 957 -34.62 30.75 -12.44
N GLY A 958 -35.66 31.50 -12.80
CA GLY A 958 -35.95 31.90 -14.18
C GLY A 958 -37.27 31.36 -14.73
N PRO A 959 -37.46 31.34 -16.06
CA PRO A 959 -38.73 30.95 -16.67
C PRO A 959 -39.06 29.47 -16.43
N ALA A 960 -40.33 29.16 -16.17
CA ALA A 960 -40.80 27.79 -15.92
C ALA A 960 -40.52 26.83 -17.10
N SER A 961 -40.35 27.34 -18.32
CA SER A 961 -39.94 26.52 -19.47
C SER A 961 -38.52 25.96 -19.36
N ARG A 962 -37.66 26.50 -18.48
CA ARG A 962 -36.26 26.08 -18.30
C ARG A 962 -36.02 25.32 -16.99
N VAL A 963 -36.64 25.78 -15.90
CA VAL A 963 -36.41 25.24 -14.55
C VAL A 963 -37.68 24.63 -13.94
N GLY A 964 -38.69 24.33 -14.77
CA GLY A 964 -40.02 23.88 -14.35
C GLY A 964 -40.05 22.52 -13.65
N ALA A 965 -38.98 21.73 -13.75
CA ALA A 965 -38.82 20.48 -13.00
C ALA A 965 -38.49 20.70 -11.51
N ALA A 966 -38.11 21.92 -11.12
CA ALA A 966 -37.80 22.25 -9.73
C ALA A 966 -39.04 22.19 -8.83
N HIS A 967 -38.83 21.88 -7.55
CA HIS A 967 -39.90 21.84 -6.55
C HIS A 967 -40.53 23.22 -6.31
N ILE A 968 -39.71 24.27 -6.39
CA ILE A 968 -40.13 25.67 -6.31
C ILE A 968 -39.49 26.42 -7.48
N VAL A 969 -40.28 27.20 -8.22
CA VAL A 969 -39.78 28.07 -9.31
C VAL A 969 -39.97 29.53 -8.91
N LEU A 970 -38.90 30.32 -9.01
CA LEU A 970 -38.87 31.75 -8.68
C LEU A 970 -38.26 32.56 -9.84
N PRO A 971 -38.68 33.81 -10.05
CA PRO A 971 -38.10 34.65 -11.09
C PRO A 971 -36.67 35.10 -10.76
N SER A 972 -36.34 35.31 -9.48
CA SER A 972 -35.01 35.65 -8.96
C SER A 972 -34.98 35.50 -7.43
N LEU A 973 -33.84 35.74 -6.80
CA LEU A 973 -33.70 35.82 -5.33
C LEU A 973 -34.12 37.19 -4.74
N ALA A 974 -34.52 38.16 -5.57
CA ALA A 974 -34.91 39.48 -5.09
C ALA A 974 -36.17 39.41 -4.20
N GLY A 975 -36.04 39.84 -2.94
CA GLY A 975 -37.13 39.82 -1.96
C GLY A 975 -37.50 38.42 -1.45
N VAL A 976 -36.65 37.41 -1.66
CA VAL A 976 -36.84 36.05 -1.16
C VAL A 976 -36.27 35.95 0.25
N HIS A 977 -37.10 35.54 1.21
CA HIS A 977 -36.71 35.32 2.60
C HIS A 977 -36.72 33.82 2.95
N TRP A 978 -35.85 33.40 3.86
CA TRP A 978 -35.78 32.00 4.32
C TRP A 978 -37.13 31.50 4.86
N SER A 979 -37.86 32.36 5.59
CA SER A 979 -39.19 32.03 6.13
C SER A 979 -40.18 31.60 5.04
N ASP A 980 -40.13 32.24 3.87
CA ASP A 980 -41.05 31.99 2.77
C ASP A 980 -40.69 30.68 2.03
N LEU A 981 -39.39 30.43 1.85
CA LEU A 981 -38.89 29.17 1.29
C LEU A 981 -39.22 27.98 2.19
N HIS A 982 -38.99 28.14 3.50
CA HIS A 982 -39.28 27.11 4.49
C HIS A 982 -40.78 26.79 4.55
N ALA A 983 -41.66 27.79 4.49
CA ALA A 983 -43.11 27.57 4.43
C ALA A 983 -43.52 26.78 3.19
N LYS A 984 -43.03 27.17 2.00
CA LYS A 984 -43.33 26.47 0.74
C LYS A 984 -42.83 25.03 0.70
N LEU A 985 -41.62 24.76 1.21
CA LEU A 985 -41.07 23.41 1.30
C LEU A 985 -41.90 22.51 2.24
N ASN A 986 -42.41 23.06 3.34
CA ASN A 986 -43.31 22.33 4.25
C ASN A 986 -44.67 22.02 3.61
N GLU A 987 -45.24 22.94 2.83
CA GLU A 987 -46.52 22.72 2.11
C GLU A 987 -46.43 21.58 1.08
N LEU A 988 -45.31 21.45 0.37
CA LEU A 988 -45.08 20.41 -0.63
C LEU A 988 -45.03 18.99 -0.04
N VAL A 989 -44.56 18.84 1.20
CA VAL A 989 -44.54 17.54 1.91
C VAL A 989 -45.95 17.10 2.33
N ILE A 990 -46.87 18.05 2.54
CA ILE A 990 -48.27 17.78 2.89
C ILE A 990 -49.11 17.45 1.65
N GLY A 991 -48.78 18.01 0.48
CA GLY A 991 -49.53 17.83 -0.78
C GLY A 991 -49.28 16.51 -1.53
N ASN A 992 -48.12 15.87 -1.39
CA ASN A 992 -47.74 14.64 -2.13
C ASN A 992 -48.34 13.32 -1.57
N ARG A 993 -49.44 13.39 -0.81
CA ARG A 993 -50.18 12.24 -0.27
C ARG A 993 -51.65 12.16 -0.74
N GLY A 994 -51.98 12.86 -1.83
CA GLY A 994 -53.29 12.79 -2.51
C GLY A 994 -53.33 11.75 -3.61
#